data_AF-A0A7R9L7H9-F1
#
_entry.id   AF-A0A7R9L7H9-F1
#
_cell.length_a   1.000
_cell.length_b   1.000
_cell.length_c   1.000
_cell.angle_alpha   90.00
_cell.angle_beta   90.00
_cell.angle_gamma   90.00
#
_symmetry.space_group_name_H-M   'P 1'
#
loop_
_entity.id
_entity.type
_entity.pdbx_description
1 polymer ?
#
loop_
_entity_poly.entity_id
_entity_poly.type
_entity_poly.pdbx_seq_one_letter_code
_entity_poly.pdbx_strand_id
1 'polypeptide(L)'
;MKARSLELPMGMLKQRDKRRNAMGALSNAWNSHTPLVITAGQQTRTMMGVEALLTNIEAAQLPKPLVKWSHEPAIANEVPHAISRAIHIAGAEAAGPVYVSIPYNDWDIEVDGENEHLLKKNVTSSQCLSEQDLLFISHKINSAQKVALVLGTDVDRQFANLSAIRFAEALNVPVWVAPSSPRCPFPTTHAYFQGILPASIAVFGAPVFRYHQYEPGQYLSEHTELIAFTCDIQEAARAAMGLCYVSDLGDSLTRLSQKVHAKTDTVVHRHTIELSQPSENGYIKPERLFDMLNILAPDGTIYTNESTSTTNALWDRLSLTEQGSYYFAAAGGLGFAMPAAIGVQLAHKTRRVVALIGDGSANYSITALWTAAQYKIPVIFIILKNGTYGALRWFAGVLNAEHVPGMDVPDIDFTHIAKGYGVDACSVTNDSDFISAFNKAVDSEQPTLIEVVTAELKLHQLFNPQQILIEDVDKSFYLKGFRVGKGDALAVVIPYSLFQLWQVIEFGVKHNLIIILQASNTGVTGGSTPHSNDYDREVIVVSTMKLKGMQLLDDAKQVIAFPGTTLTELENALKPHQREPHSVIGSSCIGASVIGGICNNSGGSLIRRGPAYTEKSLFAQVDGSGKLKLINHLGIYLGEDPEEILRNLEQKNYDLQKVNLVHGKIWAENYAKTLRDITSPTATRYNGNPEYLHESSGCSGKLVVFAVRLPTFEAAEEATTYFISSNNETELIDLRRYLLTEMTTLPSQAEYIHRHAFDLTQRYAKHMYKAIDIWGAEKIPALFKFKAHIDQFFRKFPLFPNNFTDRLIQLFNRLTPSWIEPRLQASNQQYEHHLMIKVDQQQSDELRELLNHFFNGSKDQFFQCTKAEEKNAFLIRFAVGGCVVYYCESTGIDPNQRLVSFDVAFRRNDDCWSIDLPDYLKQQVMMESCCGHFFCFVSHQDYLLKENVDAIQFKHDVLAYLEQRGAKYPAEHNVGHLYKASLDYQIHLKELDPTNSFNPGIGKTSKYKHWH
;
A
#
# COMPACT_ATOMS: atom_id res chain seq x y z
N MET A 1 26.45 49.01 26.33
CA MET A 1 26.16 48.15 27.49
C MET A 1 26.00 46.72 26.99
N LYS A 2 26.84 45.78 27.47
CA LYS A 2 26.65 44.34 27.27
C LYS A 2 25.57 43.88 28.26
N ALA A 3 24.36 43.57 27.78
CA ALA A 3 23.23 43.12 28.60
C ALA A 3 23.01 41.61 28.40
N ARG A 4 22.92 40.89 29.52
CA ARG A 4 22.79 39.43 29.63
C ARG A 4 21.33 38.99 29.35
N SER A 5 21.17 38.02 28.46
CA SER A 5 20.14 36.94 28.39
C SER A 5 18.64 37.23 28.61
N LEU A 6 18.16 38.46 28.69
CA LEU A 6 16.73 38.79 28.64
C LEU A 6 16.31 39.20 27.21
N GLU A 7 16.27 38.24 26.29
CA GLU A 7 15.51 38.40 25.06
C GLU A 7 14.04 38.05 25.36
N LEU A 8 13.21 39.08 25.59
CA LEU A 8 11.76 38.96 25.45
C LEU A 8 11.46 38.51 24.01
N PRO A 9 10.77 37.37 23.77
CA PRO A 9 10.34 37.02 22.43
C PRO A 9 9.28 38.02 21.93
N MET A 10 9.71 39.09 21.26
CA MET A 10 8.82 39.98 20.52
C MET A 10 8.45 39.34 19.18
N GLY A 11 7.29 38.69 19.12
CA GLY A 11 6.69 38.23 17.86
C GLY A 11 5.75 39.27 17.24
N MET A 12 6.20 40.06 16.26
CA MET A 12 5.31 40.92 15.46
C MET A 12 4.63 40.13 14.34
N LEU A 13 3.33 39.86 14.46
CA LEU A 13 2.50 39.28 13.38
C LEU A 13 2.01 40.36 12.40
N LYS A 14 2.82 40.70 11.39
CA LYS A 14 2.41 41.61 10.31
C LYS A 14 1.63 40.87 9.22
N GLN A 15 0.30 40.66 9.37
CA GLN A 15 -0.59 40.47 8.20
C GLN A 15 -2.09 40.55 8.53
N ARG A 16 -2.87 41.06 7.56
CA ARG A 16 -4.27 41.52 7.72
C ARG A 16 -5.33 40.40 7.74
N ASP A 17 -5.03 39.15 7.33
CA ASP A 17 -6.04 38.06 7.25
C ASP A 17 -5.81 36.84 8.18
N LYS A 18 -4.70 36.77 8.92
CA LYS A 18 -4.29 35.54 9.64
C LYS A 18 -4.58 35.52 11.15
N ARG A 19 -5.42 36.44 11.64
CA ARG A 19 -5.60 36.72 13.08
C ARG A 19 -6.29 35.60 13.85
N ARG A 20 -7.29 34.93 13.26
CA ARG A 20 -7.99 33.78 13.86
C ARG A 20 -7.13 32.52 13.90
N ASN A 21 -6.25 32.34 12.91
CA ASN A 21 -5.43 31.15 12.78
C ASN A 21 -4.43 30.99 13.94
N ALA A 22 -4.01 32.10 14.57
CA ALA A 22 -3.08 32.09 15.69
C ALA A 22 -3.75 31.82 17.05
N MET A 23 -5.09 31.77 17.15
CA MET A 23 -5.78 31.59 18.44
C MET A 23 -5.46 30.25 19.11
N GLY A 24 -5.27 29.17 18.32
CA GLY A 24 -4.80 27.89 18.84
C GLY A 24 -3.43 28.02 19.53
N ALA A 25 -2.47 28.70 18.89
CA ALA A 25 -1.16 28.97 19.48
C ALA A 25 -1.25 29.90 20.71
N LEU A 26 -2.18 30.86 20.71
CA LEU A 26 -2.41 31.75 21.85
C LEU A 26 -2.87 31.01 23.10
N SER A 27 -3.64 29.93 22.96
CA SER A 27 -4.04 29.11 24.10
C SER A 27 -2.82 28.49 24.81
N ASN A 28 -1.86 27.97 24.05
CA ASN A 28 -0.59 27.48 24.59
C ASN A 28 0.25 28.62 25.19
N ALA A 29 0.31 29.78 24.53
CA ALA A 29 1.07 30.93 25.02
C ALA A 29 0.53 31.47 26.36
N TRP A 30 -0.79 31.50 26.53
CA TRP A 30 -1.46 31.87 27.79
C TRP A 30 -1.07 30.89 28.91
N ASN A 31 -1.27 29.58 28.70
CA ASN A 31 -1.00 28.55 29.70
C ASN A 31 0.49 28.34 30.06
N SER A 32 1.41 28.90 29.27
CA SER A 32 2.87 28.84 29.49
C SER A 32 3.44 30.15 30.02
N HIS A 33 2.58 31.15 30.29
CA HIS A 33 2.99 32.49 30.67
C HIS A 33 4.00 33.12 29.68
N THR A 34 3.79 32.93 28.37
CA THR A 34 4.72 33.43 27.35
C THR A 34 4.47 34.93 27.09
N PRO A 35 5.47 35.81 27.32
CA PRO A 35 5.32 37.25 27.09
C PRO A 35 5.35 37.57 25.58
N LEU A 36 4.17 37.55 24.93
CA LEU A 36 4.03 37.83 23.49
C LEU A 36 3.29 39.15 23.24
N VAL A 37 3.89 40.05 22.46
CA VAL A 37 3.24 41.29 22.00
C VAL A 37 2.74 41.13 20.57
N ILE A 38 1.43 40.99 20.39
CA ILE A 38 0.82 40.73 19.08
C ILE A 38 0.24 42.02 18.53
N THR A 39 0.85 42.55 17.48
CA THR A 39 0.27 43.65 16.71
C THR A 39 -0.49 43.09 15.51
N ALA A 40 -1.67 43.61 15.20
CA ALA A 40 -2.40 43.26 13.98
C ALA A 40 -2.82 44.51 13.20
N GLY A 41 -2.59 44.51 11.90
CA GLY A 41 -3.00 45.62 11.04
C GLY A 41 -4.52 45.67 10.85
N GLN A 42 -5.13 46.82 11.10
CA GLN A 42 -6.54 47.12 10.87
C GLN A 42 -6.71 47.88 9.54
N GLN A 43 -7.95 47.91 9.02
CA GLN A 43 -8.31 48.78 7.90
C GLN A 43 -8.07 50.27 8.23
N THR A 44 -8.07 51.12 7.20
CA THR A 44 -8.01 52.57 7.43
C THR A 44 -9.24 53.01 8.24
N ARG A 45 -9.05 53.97 9.16
CA ARG A 45 -10.11 54.47 10.04
C ARG A 45 -11.38 54.87 9.27
N THR A 46 -11.22 55.44 8.07
CA THR A 46 -12.33 55.89 7.21
C THR A 46 -13.15 54.77 6.58
N MET A 47 -12.61 53.54 6.55
CA MET A 47 -13.27 52.38 5.94
C MET A 47 -13.77 51.36 6.97
N MET A 48 -13.41 51.51 8.24
CA MET A 48 -13.83 50.60 9.30
C MET A 48 -15.35 50.62 9.53
N GLY A 49 -15.99 51.79 9.44
CA GLY A 49 -17.43 51.93 9.70
C GLY A 49 -18.34 51.31 8.63
N VAL A 50 -17.84 51.15 7.40
CA VAL A 50 -18.54 50.41 6.32
C VAL A 50 -18.14 48.93 6.29
N GLU A 51 -17.30 48.50 7.22
CA GLU A 51 -16.78 47.13 7.32
C GLU A 51 -16.17 46.65 6.00
N ALA A 52 -15.34 47.49 5.38
CA ALA A 52 -14.64 47.14 4.15
C ALA A 52 -13.87 45.81 4.32
N LEU A 53 -13.65 45.09 3.22
CA LEU A 53 -12.84 43.86 3.24
C LEU A 53 -11.53 44.09 4.02
N LEU A 54 -11.16 43.13 4.88
CA LEU A 54 -10.04 43.18 5.84
C LEU A 54 -10.27 44.00 7.12
N THR A 55 -11.45 44.60 7.31
CA THR A 55 -11.82 45.22 8.60
C THR A 55 -11.93 44.14 9.67
N ASN A 56 -11.26 44.35 10.79
CA ASN A 56 -11.38 43.50 11.97
C ASN A 56 -12.41 44.08 12.91
N ILE A 57 -13.63 43.58 12.75
CA ILE A 57 -14.81 43.96 13.53
C ILE A 57 -14.55 43.58 14.99
N GLU A 58 -14.79 44.53 15.91
CA GLU A 58 -14.55 44.36 17.35
C GLU A 58 -13.16 43.82 17.69
N ALA A 59 -12.12 44.36 17.06
CA ALA A 59 -10.75 43.85 17.10
C ALA A 59 -10.22 43.51 18.50
N ALA A 60 -10.55 44.32 19.51
CA ALA A 60 -10.09 44.11 20.88
C ALA A 60 -10.77 42.93 21.60
N GLN A 61 -11.92 42.44 21.12
CA GLN A 61 -12.60 41.26 21.69
C GLN A 61 -12.10 39.95 21.09
N LEU A 62 -11.69 39.97 19.82
CA LEU A 62 -11.27 38.78 19.06
C LEU A 62 -10.30 37.83 19.81
N PRO A 63 -9.19 38.30 20.41
CA PRO A 63 -8.22 37.40 21.04
C PRO A 63 -8.60 36.98 22.47
N LYS A 64 -9.67 37.54 23.04
CA LYS A 64 -10.10 37.17 24.40
C LYS A 64 -10.74 35.77 24.40
N PRO A 65 -10.59 34.99 25.49
CA PRO A 65 -9.93 35.34 26.75
C PRO A 65 -8.41 35.06 26.78
N LEU A 66 -7.77 34.79 25.64
CA LEU A 66 -6.40 34.24 25.55
C LEU A 66 -5.29 35.29 25.60
N VAL A 67 -5.58 36.51 26.08
CA VAL A 67 -4.62 37.61 26.21
C VAL A 67 -4.86 38.40 27.49
N LYS A 68 -3.78 38.87 28.12
CA LYS A 68 -3.83 39.68 29.35
C LYS A 68 -4.45 41.06 29.10
N TRP A 69 -4.18 41.60 27.91
CA TRP A 69 -4.66 42.91 27.50
C TRP A 69 -4.84 42.95 26.00
N SER A 70 -5.90 43.62 25.56
CA SER A 70 -6.29 43.72 24.15
C SER A 70 -6.84 45.11 23.87
N HIS A 71 -6.35 45.78 22.83
CA HIS A 71 -6.67 47.18 22.58
C HIS A 71 -6.59 47.58 21.11
N GLU A 72 -7.32 48.62 20.73
CA GLU A 72 -7.21 49.33 19.46
C GLU A 72 -7.13 50.84 19.79
N PRO A 73 -6.02 51.54 19.46
CA PRO A 73 -5.86 52.96 19.80
C PRO A 73 -6.95 53.83 19.17
N ALA A 74 -7.46 54.80 19.92
CA ALA A 74 -8.56 55.66 19.44
C ALA A 74 -8.10 56.65 18.37
N ILE A 75 -6.82 57.07 18.44
CA ILE A 75 -6.16 57.97 17.49
C ILE A 75 -4.73 57.52 17.21
N ALA A 76 -4.13 57.98 16.10
CA ALA A 76 -2.76 57.62 15.72
C ALA A 76 -1.70 57.99 16.78
N ASN A 77 -1.87 59.14 17.44
CA ASN A 77 -0.96 59.62 18.49
C ASN A 77 -0.81 58.67 19.69
N GLU A 78 -1.80 57.81 19.93
CA GLU A 78 -1.79 56.83 21.03
C GLU A 78 -1.11 55.52 20.65
N VAL A 79 -0.77 55.28 19.39
CA VAL A 79 -0.16 54.01 18.94
C VAL A 79 1.15 53.70 19.68
N PRO A 80 2.13 54.63 19.81
CA PRO A 80 3.37 54.36 20.56
C PRO A 80 3.10 54.05 22.03
N HIS A 81 2.18 54.79 22.67
CA HIS A 81 1.77 54.55 24.05
C HIS A 81 1.10 53.17 24.23
N ALA A 82 0.23 52.77 23.31
CA ALA A 82 -0.42 51.46 23.32
C ALA A 82 0.60 50.32 23.18
N ILE A 83 1.60 50.46 22.30
CA ILE A 83 2.70 49.50 22.15
C ILE A 83 3.56 49.43 23.42
N SER A 84 3.95 50.57 24.00
CA SER A 84 4.68 50.62 25.28
C SER A 84 3.91 49.89 26.38
N ARG A 85 2.61 50.15 26.49
CA ARG A 85 1.72 49.48 27.46
C ARG A 85 1.65 47.97 27.21
N ALA A 86 1.54 47.55 25.94
CA ALA A 86 1.55 46.14 25.55
C ALA A 86 2.83 45.43 26.01
N ILE A 87 4.00 46.01 25.72
CA ILE A 87 5.32 45.47 26.11
C ILE A 87 5.39 45.23 27.63
N HIS A 88 5.02 46.25 28.43
CA HIS A 88 5.10 46.13 29.88
C HIS A 88 4.06 45.15 30.46
N ILE A 89 2.84 45.10 29.93
CA ILE A 89 1.82 44.15 30.42
C ILE A 89 2.18 42.71 30.07
N ALA A 90 2.72 42.48 28.87
CA ALA A 90 3.13 41.15 28.43
C ALA A 90 4.23 40.57 29.32
N GLY A 91 5.22 41.38 29.68
CA GLY A 91 6.33 40.99 30.55
C GLY A 91 6.05 41.03 32.05
N ALA A 92 5.01 41.71 32.51
CA ALA A 92 4.66 41.75 33.93
C ALA A 92 4.15 40.40 34.42
N GLU A 93 4.53 39.99 35.63
CA GLU A 93 4.13 38.70 36.20
C GLU A 93 2.65 38.65 36.64
N ALA A 94 1.92 37.56 36.39
CA ALA A 94 2.27 36.43 35.53
C ALA A 94 2.36 36.85 34.06
N ALA A 95 3.48 36.56 33.41
CA ALA A 95 3.73 36.94 32.01
C ALA A 95 2.69 36.34 31.06
N GLY A 96 2.47 36.94 29.89
CA GLY A 96 1.48 36.40 28.95
C GLY A 96 1.27 37.22 27.69
N PRO A 97 0.47 36.70 26.74
CA PRO A 97 0.24 37.35 25.46
C PRO A 97 -0.66 38.59 25.61
N VAL A 98 -0.43 39.60 24.77
CA VAL A 98 -1.24 40.82 24.62
C VAL A 98 -1.49 41.13 23.15
N TYR A 99 -2.53 41.91 22.86
CA TYR A 99 -2.94 42.23 21.48
C TYR A 99 -3.17 43.73 21.26
N VAL A 100 -2.65 44.25 20.16
CA VAL A 100 -2.86 45.64 19.71
C VAL A 100 -3.27 45.67 18.24
N SER A 101 -4.49 46.12 17.96
CA SER A 101 -4.99 46.38 16.61
C SER A 101 -4.62 47.80 16.18
N ILE A 102 -4.03 47.98 14.98
CA ILE A 102 -3.49 49.28 14.55
C ILE A 102 -3.99 49.60 13.13
N PRO A 103 -4.86 50.63 12.94
CA PRO A 103 -5.29 51.09 11.62
C PRO A 103 -4.08 51.44 10.74
N TYR A 104 -4.05 50.92 9.51
CA TYR A 104 -2.81 51.00 8.74
C TYR A 104 -2.42 52.42 8.35
N ASN A 105 -3.37 53.36 8.29
CA ASN A 105 -3.11 54.76 7.98
C ASN A 105 -2.50 55.53 9.14
N ASP A 106 -2.47 54.97 10.36
CA ASP A 106 -1.90 55.63 11.53
C ASP A 106 -0.36 55.66 11.51
N TRP A 107 0.28 54.73 10.80
CA TRP A 107 1.73 54.64 10.71
C TRP A 107 2.37 55.86 10.03
N ASP A 108 1.61 56.54 9.17
CA ASP A 108 2.08 57.69 8.39
C ASP A 108 1.78 59.04 9.08
N ILE A 109 1.16 59.03 10.25
CA ILE A 109 0.79 60.23 11.00
C ILE A 109 1.93 60.62 11.95
N GLU A 110 2.38 61.87 11.85
CA GLU A 110 3.33 62.44 12.81
C GLU A 110 2.67 62.58 14.19
N VAL A 111 3.34 62.05 15.22
CA VAL A 111 2.87 62.03 16.61
C VAL A 111 3.56 63.12 17.43
N ASP A 112 2.99 63.47 18.58
CA ASP A 112 3.53 64.47 19.49
C ASP A 112 4.88 64.07 20.10
N GLY A 113 5.66 65.09 20.51
CA GLY A 113 6.95 64.89 21.18
C GLY A 113 6.85 64.26 22.57
N GLU A 114 5.67 64.31 23.20
CA GLU A 114 5.42 63.71 24.53
C GLU A 114 5.67 62.18 24.53
N ASN A 115 5.50 61.51 23.38
CA ASN A 115 5.79 60.09 23.23
C ASN A 115 7.27 59.74 23.44
N GLU A 116 8.22 60.69 23.39
CA GLU A 116 9.64 60.42 23.65
C GLU A 116 9.91 59.89 25.07
N HIS A 117 9.04 60.23 26.04
CA HIS A 117 9.15 59.73 27.41
C HIS A 117 9.05 58.19 27.48
N LEU A 118 8.37 57.56 26.53
CA LEU A 118 8.16 56.11 26.50
C LEU A 118 9.46 55.33 26.26
N LEU A 119 10.42 55.91 25.53
CA LEU A 119 11.70 55.27 25.20
C LEU A 119 12.60 55.06 26.42
N LYS A 120 12.37 55.83 27.50
CA LYS A 120 13.14 55.76 28.75
C LYS A 120 12.39 55.04 29.87
N LYS A 121 11.17 54.56 29.61
CA LYS A 121 10.31 53.93 30.61
C LYS A 121 10.77 52.52 30.93
N ASN A 122 11.00 52.25 32.21
CA ASN A 122 11.27 50.92 32.74
C ASN A 122 10.22 50.57 33.80
N VAL A 123 9.74 49.32 33.77
CA VAL A 123 8.76 48.79 34.72
C VAL A 123 9.31 47.48 35.26
N THR A 124 9.39 47.34 36.58
CA THR A 124 9.87 46.13 37.25
C THR A 124 8.80 45.64 38.22
N SER A 125 8.48 44.34 38.17
CA SER A 125 7.66 43.68 39.18
C SER A 125 8.59 42.96 40.17
N SER A 126 8.50 43.30 41.46
CA SER A 126 9.35 42.71 42.51
C SER A 126 8.50 42.29 43.70
N GLN A 127 7.61 41.33 43.48
CA GLN A 127 6.83 40.72 44.56
C GLN A 127 7.70 39.74 45.35
N CYS A 128 7.87 39.98 46.65
CA CYS A 128 8.64 39.11 47.53
C CYS A 128 7.85 38.81 48.80
N LEU A 129 8.17 37.69 49.45
CA LEU A 129 7.56 37.33 50.72
C LEU A 129 8.00 38.28 51.83
N SER A 130 7.07 38.63 52.72
CA SER A 130 7.39 39.37 53.94
C SER A 130 8.25 38.51 54.88
N GLU A 131 9.05 39.13 55.74
CA GLU A 131 9.82 38.35 56.74
C GLU A 131 8.91 37.56 57.68
N GLN A 132 7.71 38.07 57.97
CA GLN A 132 6.72 37.36 58.78
C GLN A 132 6.25 36.08 58.09
N ASP A 133 5.89 36.16 56.79
CA ASP A 133 5.47 35.00 56.01
C ASP A 133 6.60 33.99 55.86
N LEU A 134 7.84 34.45 55.60
CA LEU A 134 8.99 33.56 55.51
C LEU A 134 9.22 32.77 56.80
N LEU A 135 9.13 33.41 57.96
CA LEU A 135 9.25 32.74 59.26
C LEU A 135 8.12 31.74 59.48
N PHE A 136 6.88 32.11 59.14
CA PHE A 136 5.73 31.22 59.26
C PHE A 136 5.87 29.97 58.37
N ILE A 137 6.22 30.17 57.09
CA ILE A 137 6.40 29.09 56.11
C ILE A 137 7.57 28.20 56.49
N SER A 138 8.74 28.78 56.79
CA SER A 138 9.92 28.00 57.17
C SER A 138 9.67 27.19 58.45
N HIS A 139 8.93 27.72 59.42
CA HIS A 139 8.51 26.97 60.59
C HIS A 139 7.62 25.77 60.21
N LYS A 140 6.59 25.98 59.39
CA LYS A 140 5.74 24.88 58.88
C LYS A 140 6.57 23.81 58.18
N ILE A 141 7.42 24.19 57.23
CA ILE A 141 8.30 23.27 56.50
C ILE A 141 9.23 22.52 57.46
N ASN A 142 9.88 23.21 58.40
CA ASN A 142 10.82 22.60 59.36
C ASN A 142 10.11 21.63 60.32
N SER A 143 8.90 21.96 60.76
CA SER A 143 8.09 21.11 61.66
C SER A 143 7.46 19.89 60.99
N ALA A 144 7.34 19.88 59.66
CA ALA A 144 6.77 18.76 58.92
C ALA A 144 7.66 17.51 59.02
N GLN A 145 7.04 16.35 59.26
CA GLN A 145 7.77 15.07 59.35
C GLN A 145 8.30 14.63 57.99
N LYS A 146 7.47 14.76 56.93
CA LYS A 146 7.83 14.44 55.55
C LYS A 146 7.46 15.61 54.65
N VAL A 147 8.34 15.91 53.70
CA VAL A 147 8.16 17.00 52.73
C VAL A 147 8.49 16.45 51.36
N ALA A 148 7.65 16.75 50.37
CA ALA A 148 7.97 16.57 48.96
C ALA A 148 7.90 17.93 48.26
N LEU A 149 8.82 18.17 47.33
CA LEU A 149 8.85 19.38 46.52
C LEU A 149 8.26 19.09 45.15
N VAL A 150 7.35 19.95 44.68
CA VAL A 150 6.84 19.94 43.30
C VAL A 150 7.16 21.23 42.63
N LEU A 151 7.72 21.11 41.43
CA LEU A 151 8.13 22.24 40.63
C LEU A 151 7.33 22.26 39.33
N GLY A 152 6.84 23.44 38.96
CA GLY A 152 6.14 23.67 37.70
C GLY A 152 6.94 24.51 36.72
N THR A 153 6.26 24.88 35.65
CA THR A 153 6.83 25.55 34.47
C THR A 153 7.48 26.90 34.78
N ASP A 154 6.93 27.67 35.72
CA ASP A 154 7.43 29.02 36.00
C ASP A 154 8.80 29.03 36.68
N VAL A 155 9.19 27.92 37.33
CA VAL A 155 10.56 27.77 37.85
C VAL A 155 11.57 27.83 36.70
N ASP A 156 11.32 27.13 35.60
CA ASP A 156 12.18 27.18 34.41
C ASP A 156 12.10 28.51 33.67
N ARG A 157 10.89 29.10 33.58
CA ARG A 157 10.67 30.39 32.90
C ARG A 157 11.36 31.56 33.63
N GLN A 158 11.34 31.57 34.96
CA GLN A 158 11.96 32.61 35.79
C GLN A 158 13.45 32.35 36.09
N PHE A 159 14.08 31.37 35.44
CA PHE A 159 15.50 31.03 35.67
C PHE A 159 15.78 30.61 37.14
N ALA A 160 14.80 29.99 37.79
CA ALA A 160 14.86 29.61 39.20
C ALA A 160 15.29 28.17 39.44
N ASN A 161 15.70 27.41 38.40
CA ASN A 161 16.10 26.00 38.52
C ASN A 161 17.25 25.82 39.52
N LEU A 162 18.27 26.68 39.49
CA LEU A 162 19.38 26.60 40.44
C LEU A 162 18.93 26.90 41.88
N SER A 163 18.02 27.86 42.06
CA SER A 163 17.42 28.14 43.37
C SER A 163 16.59 26.95 43.86
N ALA A 164 15.89 26.26 42.96
CA ALA A 164 15.14 25.04 43.28
C ALA A 164 16.06 23.87 43.67
N ILE A 165 17.20 23.69 42.98
CA ILE A 165 18.24 22.72 43.36
C ILE A 165 18.74 23.00 44.76
N ARG A 166 19.18 24.24 45.03
CA ARG A 166 19.68 24.64 46.36
C ARG A 166 18.63 24.45 47.46
N PHE A 167 17.37 24.73 47.16
CA PHE A 167 16.28 24.54 48.11
C PHE A 167 16.02 23.05 48.39
N ALA A 168 16.01 22.21 47.36
CA ALA A 168 15.87 20.77 47.52
C ALA A 168 17.05 20.15 48.29
N GLU A 169 18.27 20.61 48.04
CA GLU A 169 19.49 20.22 48.78
C GLU A 169 19.49 20.67 50.23
N ALA A 170 19.09 21.92 50.51
CA ALA A 170 18.97 22.42 51.88
C ALA A 170 17.94 21.63 52.69
N LEU A 171 16.88 21.13 52.03
CA LEU A 171 15.84 20.32 52.65
C LEU A 171 16.12 18.82 52.68
N ASN A 172 16.96 18.29 51.78
CA ASN A 172 17.16 16.85 51.56
C ASN A 172 15.82 16.11 51.32
N VAL A 173 15.09 16.50 50.26
CA VAL A 173 13.74 15.99 49.95
C VAL A 173 13.57 15.56 48.48
N PRO A 174 12.67 14.61 48.18
CA PRO A 174 12.33 14.25 46.80
C PRO A 174 11.69 15.42 46.04
N VAL A 175 12.05 15.53 44.76
CA VAL A 175 11.56 16.56 43.83
C VAL A 175 10.77 15.90 42.71
N TRP A 176 9.55 16.38 42.52
CA TRP A 176 8.65 15.97 41.45
C TRP A 176 8.37 17.14 40.52
N VAL A 177 8.03 16.83 39.27
CA VAL A 177 7.48 17.81 38.32
C VAL A 177 5.96 17.78 38.39
N ALA A 178 5.34 18.95 38.37
CA ALA A 178 3.88 19.08 38.33
C ALA A 178 3.30 18.39 37.08
N PRO A 179 2.09 17.81 37.15
CA PRO A 179 1.48 17.16 36.01
C PRO A 179 1.30 18.14 34.84
N SER A 180 1.38 17.62 33.61
CA SER A 180 1.23 18.41 32.39
C SER A 180 2.14 19.65 32.38
N SER A 181 3.43 19.48 32.71
CA SER A 181 4.41 20.58 32.73
C SER A 181 4.95 20.87 31.31
N PRO A 182 4.72 22.07 30.77
CA PRO A 182 5.29 22.58 29.53
C PRO A 182 6.81 22.63 29.51
N ARG A 183 7.48 22.71 30.66
CA ARG A 183 8.93 22.92 30.77
C ARG A 183 9.55 22.02 31.84
N CYS A 184 10.87 21.88 31.82
CA CYS A 184 11.63 21.08 32.78
C CYS A 184 12.26 21.96 33.88
N PRO A 185 11.71 21.98 35.10
CA PRO A 185 12.18 22.88 36.17
C PRO A 185 13.35 22.34 36.98
N PHE A 186 13.76 21.08 36.77
CA PHE A 186 14.76 20.40 37.59
C PHE A 186 15.56 19.39 36.76
N PRO A 187 16.87 19.19 37.02
CA PRO A 187 17.65 18.21 36.28
C PRO A 187 17.14 16.79 36.54
N THR A 188 16.77 16.08 35.49
CA THR A 188 16.16 14.74 35.55
C THR A 188 17.11 13.64 36.03
N THR A 189 18.42 13.88 35.96
CA THR A 189 19.47 12.99 36.45
C THR A 189 19.89 13.30 37.89
N HIS A 190 19.35 14.36 38.50
CA HIS A 190 19.68 14.72 39.86
C HIS A 190 19.16 13.68 40.86
N ALA A 191 19.96 13.38 41.90
CA ALA A 191 19.68 12.37 42.91
C ALA A 191 18.28 12.46 43.57
N TYR A 192 17.73 13.66 43.69
CA TYR A 192 16.42 13.90 44.30
C TYR A 192 15.24 13.86 43.33
N PHE A 193 15.48 13.84 42.02
CA PHE A 193 14.41 13.82 41.03
C PHE A 193 13.65 12.49 41.06
N GLN A 194 12.32 12.56 41.11
CA GLN A 194 11.43 11.40 41.20
C GLN A 194 10.53 11.19 39.97
N GLY A 195 10.55 12.12 39.00
CA GLY A 195 9.66 12.10 37.84
C GLY A 195 8.46 13.03 37.98
N ILE A 196 7.33 12.66 37.37
CA ILE A 196 6.08 13.43 37.38
C ILE A 196 5.18 12.94 38.52
N LEU A 197 4.65 13.89 39.29
CA LEU A 197 4.01 13.68 40.59
C LEU A 197 2.71 12.85 40.61
N PRO A 198 2.52 12.03 41.68
CA PRO A 198 1.22 11.47 42.07
C PRO A 198 0.53 11.85 43.45
N ALA A 199 1.16 12.44 44.53
CA ALA A 199 0.54 13.29 45.64
C ALA A 199 1.13 13.28 47.12
N SER A 200 1.69 14.41 47.65
CA SER A 200 1.64 15.10 49.01
C SER A 200 2.77 16.15 49.22
N ILE A 201 2.55 17.49 49.23
CA ILE A 201 3.51 18.41 48.52
C ILE A 201 3.61 19.90 48.95
N ALA A 202 4.81 20.48 48.89
CA ALA A 202 5.06 21.92 48.67
C ALA A 202 5.27 22.24 47.17
N VAL A 203 4.54 23.20 46.59
CA VAL A 203 4.48 23.47 45.14
C VAL A 203 5.10 24.83 44.80
N PHE A 204 5.99 24.91 43.80
CA PHE A 204 6.54 26.16 43.28
C PHE A 204 6.35 26.28 41.77
N GLY A 205 5.80 27.41 41.32
CA GLY A 205 5.66 27.76 39.91
C GLY A 205 4.79 26.83 39.09
N ALA A 206 3.79 26.21 39.72
CA ALA A 206 2.82 25.36 39.06
C ALA A 206 1.38 25.77 39.44
N PRO A 207 0.41 25.64 38.52
CA PRO A 207 -0.98 25.50 38.90
C PRO A 207 -1.15 24.35 39.90
N VAL A 208 -2.13 24.44 40.80
CA VAL A 208 -2.47 23.40 41.79
C VAL A 208 -3.84 22.78 41.49
N PHE A 209 -3.93 21.65 40.79
CA PHE A 209 -2.95 21.19 39.80
C PHE A 209 -3.57 21.25 38.40
N ARG A 210 -2.72 21.20 37.36
CA ARG A 210 -3.18 21.06 35.98
C ARG A 210 -3.47 19.58 35.66
N TYR A 211 -4.58 19.10 36.20
CA TYR A 211 -5.12 17.77 35.94
C TYR A 211 -5.55 17.60 34.47
N HIS A 212 -5.70 16.35 34.03
CA HIS A 212 -6.07 16.04 32.64
C HIS A 212 -7.14 14.94 32.56
N GLN A 213 -6.79 13.69 32.84
CA GLN A 213 -7.76 12.60 32.90
C GLN A 213 -8.69 12.74 34.10
N TYR A 214 -9.94 12.30 33.95
CA TYR A 214 -10.88 12.30 35.05
C TYR A 214 -10.60 11.13 36.00
N GLU A 215 -10.01 11.45 37.14
CA GLU A 215 -9.79 10.52 38.25
C GLU A 215 -10.42 11.10 39.51
N PRO A 216 -11.64 10.64 39.89
CA PRO A 216 -12.29 11.16 41.08
C PRO A 216 -11.57 10.68 42.35
N GLY A 217 -11.37 11.60 43.29
CA GLY A 217 -10.69 11.32 44.55
C GLY A 217 -10.63 12.54 45.44
N GLN A 218 -10.00 12.39 46.61
CA GLN A 218 -9.67 13.53 47.46
C GLN A 218 -8.49 14.32 46.85
N TYR A 219 -8.59 15.64 46.81
CA TYR A 219 -7.48 16.48 46.32
C TYR A 219 -6.22 16.35 47.18
N LEU A 220 -6.38 16.21 48.50
CA LEU A 220 -5.33 15.94 49.48
C LEU A 220 -5.91 15.01 50.55
N SER A 221 -5.08 14.11 51.09
CA SER A 221 -5.43 13.30 52.24
C SER A 221 -5.47 14.12 53.53
N GLU A 222 -6.18 13.63 54.56
CA GLU A 222 -6.38 14.32 55.85
C GLU A 222 -5.08 14.70 56.58
N HIS A 223 -3.97 14.01 56.29
CA HIS A 223 -2.66 14.24 56.92
C HIS A 223 -1.68 15.04 56.04
N THR A 224 -2.16 15.62 54.95
CA THR A 224 -1.32 16.36 53.99
C THR A 224 -1.71 17.82 53.93
N GLU A 225 -0.76 18.70 54.24
CA GLU A 225 -0.86 20.13 53.96
C GLU A 225 -0.14 20.49 52.66
N LEU A 226 -0.66 21.48 51.94
CA LEU A 226 -0.06 22.02 50.71
C LEU A 226 0.23 23.51 50.88
N ILE A 227 1.45 23.91 50.50
CA ILE A 227 1.86 25.31 50.40
C ILE A 227 2.29 25.55 48.95
N ALA A 228 1.63 26.48 48.27
CA ALA A 228 1.86 26.80 46.87
C ALA A 228 2.45 28.20 46.71
N PHE A 229 3.48 28.30 45.87
CA PHE A 229 4.08 29.55 45.42
C PHE A 229 3.86 29.68 43.92
N THR A 230 3.23 30.77 43.50
CA THR A 230 2.96 31.05 42.08
C THR A 230 3.27 32.51 41.76
N CYS A 231 3.51 32.84 40.50
CA CYS A 231 3.53 34.22 40.02
C CYS A 231 2.15 34.69 39.49
N ASP A 232 1.15 33.81 39.44
CA ASP A 232 -0.18 34.08 38.91
C ASP A 232 -1.24 34.10 40.02
N ILE A 233 -1.89 35.25 40.20
CA ILE A 233 -3.03 35.38 41.12
C ILE A 233 -4.21 34.48 40.71
N GLN A 234 -4.41 34.23 39.41
CA GLN A 234 -5.49 33.35 38.97
C GLN A 234 -5.20 31.88 39.32
N GLU A 235 -3.93 31.46 39.38
CA GLU A 235 -3.54 30.13 39.87
C GLU A 235 -3.84 30.00 41.35
N ALA A 236 -3.41 30.97 42.14
CA ALA A 236 -3.65 31.00 43.58
C ALA A 236 -5.16 30.99 43.90
N ALA A 237 -5.95 31.79 43.17
CA ALA A 237 -7.38 31.94 43.41
C ALA A 237 -8.20 30.70 43.01
N ARG A 238 -7.77 29.95 41.98
CA ARG A 238 -8.48 28.75 41.51
C ARG A 238 -8.00 27.45 42.16
N ALA A 239 -6.89 27.49 42.91
CA ALA A 239 -6.40 26.33 43.65
C ALA A 239 -7.49 25.80 44.58
N ALA A 240 -7.84 24.52 44.45
CA ALA A 240 -8.92 23.93 45.23
C ALA A 240 -8.57 23.70 46.71
N MET A 241 -7.28 23.81 47.06
CA MET A 241 -6.74 23.48 48.37
C MET A 241 -5.38 24.15 48.61
N GLY A 242 -4.98 24.17 49.88
CA GLY A 242 -3.65 24.63 50.30
C GLY A 242 -3.55 26.14 50.57
N LEU A 243 -2.39 26.54 51.08
CA LEU A 243 -2.02 27.92 51.32
C LEU A 243 -1.24 28.47 50.12
N CYS A 244 -1.70 29.54 49.49
CA CYS A 244 -1.12 30.07 48.26
C CYS A 244 -0.45 31.43 48.49
N TYR A 245 0.77 31.60 47.97
CA TYR A 245 1.52 32.85 47.94
C TYR A 245 1.81 33.28 46.50
N VAL A 246 1.51 34.54 46.17
CA VAL A 246 1.87 35.15 44.89
C VAL A 246 3.19 35.91 45.05
N SER A 247 4.26 35.44 44.42
CA SER A 247 5.62 35.94 44.66
C SER A 247 6.59 35.60 43.51
N ASP A 248 7.75 36.24 43.50
CA ASP A 248 8.90 35.83 42.70
C ASP A 248 9.44 34.48 43.22
N LEU A 249 9.54 33.49 42.33
CA LEU A 249 9.88 32.12 42.72
C LEU A 249 11.37 31.99 43.03
N GLY A 250 12.22 32.71 42.28
CA GLY A 250 13.67 32.72 42.48
C GLY A 250 14.05 33.28 43.85
N ASP A 251 13.50 34.44 44.22
CA ASP A 251 13.66 35.06 45.54
C ASP A 251 13.11 34.15 46.64
N SER A 252 11.89 33.64 46.47
CA SER A 252 11.22 32.81 47.49
C SER A 252 12.03 31.53 47.77
N LEU A 253 12.44 30.79 46.74
CA LEU A 253 13.27 29.60 46.88
C LEU A 253 14.61 29.92 47.54
N THR A 254 15.25 31.03 47.14
CA THR A 254 16.55 31.44 47.69
C THR A 254 16.45 31.79 49.17
N ARG A 255 15.49 32.64 49.57
CA ARG A 255 15.34 33.07 50.96
C ARG A 255 14.82 31.95 51.86
N LEU A 256 13.95 31.07 51.36
CA LEU A 256 13.52 29.89 52.11
C LEU A 256 14.67 28.89 52.31
N SER A 257 15.55 28.69 51.33
CA SER A 257 16.71 27.78 51.46
C SER A 257 17.64 28.13 52.63
N GLN A 258 17.66 29.40 53.04
CA GLN A 258 18.48 29.89 54.16
C GLN A 258 17.83 29.70 55.53
N LYS A 259 16.52 29.41 55.59
CA LYS A 259 15.73 29.31 56.83
C LYS A 259 15.20 27.90 57.11
N VAL A 260 15.44 26.96 56.20
CA VAL A 260 15.03 25.55 56.35
C VAL A 260 16.18 24.66 56.84
N HIS A 261 15.83 23.50 57.41
CA HIS A 261 16.79 22.49 57.85
C HIS A 261 16.55 21.15 57.14
N ALA A 262 17.63 20.42 56.90
CA ALA A 262 17.59 19.13 56.22
C ALA A 262 16.72 18.11 56.97
N LYS A 263 15.93 17.34 56.22
CA LYS A 263 15.14 16.21 56.71
C LYS A 263 16.01 14.97 56.92
N THR A 264 15.66 14.17 57.92
CA THR A 264 16.43 12.98 58.32
C THR A 264 16.22 11.78 57.41
N ASP A 265 15.13 11.75 56.64
CA ASP A 265 14.83 10.67 55.71
C ASP A 265 15.82 10.68 54.54
N THR A 266 16.28 9.49 54.13
CA THR A 266 17.11 9.34 52.94
C THR A 266 16.23 9.42 51.69
N VAL A 267 16.56 10.32 50.76
CA VAL A 267 15.85 10.39 49.48
C VAL A 267 16.20 9.14 48.67
N VAL A 268 15.17 8.36 48.31
CA VAL A 268 15.34 7.18 47.47
C VAL A 268 15.62 7.63 46.05
N HIS A 269 16.73 7.16 45.47
CA HIS A 269 17.02 7.43 44.08
C HIS A 269 16.02 6.72 43.17
N ARG A 270 15.62 7.41 42.10
CA ARG A 270 14.82 6.82 41.05
C ARG A 270 15.54 5.60 40.47
N HIS A 271 14.82 4.50 40.26
CA HIS A 271 15.35 3.33 39.59
C HIS A 271 15.82 3.67 38.17
N THR A 272 17.03 3.22 37.82
CA THR A 272 17.51 3.26 36.44
C THR A 272 16.65 2.33 35.59
N ILE A 273 16.16 2.85 34.46
CA ILE A 273 15.36 2.07 33.52
C ILE A 273 16.29 1.31 32.60
N GLU A 274 16.03 0.02 32.42
CA GLU A 274 16.80 -0.81 31.48
C GLU A 274 16.60 -0.34 30.04
N LEU A 275 17.65 -0.46 29.24
CA LEU A 275 17.61 -0.15 27.82
C LEU A 275 16.58 -1.04 27.12
N SER A 276 15.75 -0.42 26.29
CA SER A 276 14.82 -1.13 25.43
C SER A 276 15.57 -2.02 24.46
N GLN A 277 14.96 -3.16 24.15
CA GLN A 277 15.44 -4.10 23.14
C GLN A 277 15.58 -3.41 21.77
N PRO A 278 16.55 -3.83 20.94
CA PRO A 278 16.71 -3.34 19.57
C PRO A 278 15.43 -3.47 18.73
N SER A 279 15.34 -2.69 17.65
CA SER A 279 14.24 -2.83 16.68
C SER A 279 14.19 -4.24 16.08
N GLU A 280 12.97 -4.77 16.01
CA GLU A 280 12.62 -6.00 15.33
C GLU A 280 11.43 -5.71 14.41
N ASN A 281 11.25 -6.50 13.35
CA ASN A 281 10.07 -6.45 12.48
C ASN A 281 9.83 -5.10 11.74
N GLY A 282 10.87 -4.29 11.53
CA GLY A 282 10.81 -3.10 10.65
C GLY A 282 10.14 -1.88 11.27
N TYR A 283 10.21 -1.70 12.59
CA TYR A 283 9.84 -0.47 13.28
C TYR A 283 10.66 -0.29 14.56
N ILE A 284 10.73 0.95 15.06
CA ILE A 284 11.47 1.33 16.28
C ILE A 284 10.47 1.74 17.36
N LYS A 285 10.40 1.00 18.47
CA LYS A 285 9.54 1.38 19.60
C LYS A 285 9.94 2.76 20.16
N PRO A 286 9.00 3.62 20.60
CA PRO A 286 9.32 4.93 21.15
C PRO A 286 10.34 4.90 22.30
N GLU A 287 10.27 3.90 23.16
CA GLU A 287 11.23 3.67 24.24
C GLU A 287 12.66 3.51 23.72
N ARG A 288 12.82 2.68 22.68
CA ARG A 288 14.10 2.44 22.01
C ARG A 288 14.62 3.71 21.33
N LEU A 289 13.73 4.47 20.70
CA LEU A 289 14.07 5.75 20.10
C LEU A 289 14.61 6.74 21.16
N PHE A 290 13.94 6.87 22.31
CA PHE A 290 14.40 7.77 23.38
C PHE A 290 15.71 7.32 24.02
N ASP A 291 15.93 6.01 24.19
CA ASP A 291 17.22 5.50 24.67
C ASP A 291 18.35 5.85 23.69
N MET A 292 18.14 5.67 22.38
CA MET A 292 19.12 6.06 21.37
C MET A 292 19.36 7.57 21.37
N LEU A 293 18.32 8.39 21.49
CA LEU A 293 18.45 9.84 21.59
C LEU A 293 19.23 10.27 22.83
N ASN A 294 18.99 9.65 23.99
CA ASN A 294 19.70 9.95 25.22
C ASN A 294 21.21 9.63 25.12
N ILE A 295 21.58 8.65 24.29
CA ILE A 295 22.98 8.24 24.06
C ILE A 295 23.66 9.11 22.99
N LEU A 296 22.95 9.44 21.91
CA LEU A 296 23.53 10.05 20.71
C LEU A 296 23.45 11.59 20.71
N ALA A 297 22.44 12.17 21.36
CA ALA A 297 22.25 13.61 21.31
C ALA A 297 23.38 14.33 22.07
N PRO A 298 23.87 15.48 21.55
CA PRO A 298 24.85 16.28 22.27
C PRO A 298 24.36 16.69 23.66
N ASP A 299 25.30 16.82 24.61
CA ASP A 299 25.00 17.35 25.94
C ASP A 299 24.30 18.71 25.85
N GLY A 300 23.28 18.88 26.69
CA GLY A 300 22.45 20.09 26.67
C GLY A 300 21.52 20.19 25.47
N THR A 301 21.24 19.12 24.72
CA THR A 301 20.18 19.15 23.69
C THR A 301 18.85 19.64 24.28
N ILE A 302 18.13 20.46 23.51
CA ILE A 302 16.79 20.97 23.88
C ILE A 302 15.74 20.17 23.11
N TYR A 303 14.73 19.68 23.80
CA TYR A 303 13.65 18.92 23.19
C TYR A 303 12.35 19.72 23.17
N THR A 304 11.69 19.76 22.02
CA THR A 304 10.26 20.09 21.96
C THR A 304 9.48 18.80 21.77
N ASN A 305 8.40 18.59 22.52
CA ASN A 305 7.63 17.36 22.50
C ASN A 305 6.17 17.65 22.10
N GLU A 306 5.69 16.88 21.12
CA GLU A 306 4.29 16.77 20.74
C GLU A 306 3.97 15.35 20.23
N SER A 307 4.69 14.35 20.75
CA SER A 307 4.38 12.93 20.61
C SER A 307 3.57 12.46 21.82
N THR A 308 2.29 12.83 21.82
CA THR A 308 1.42 12.85 23.01
C THR A 308 1.33 11.51 23.76
N SER A 309 1.21 10.39 23.06
CA SER A 309 1.10 9.04 23.66
C SER A 309 2.40 8.54 24.31
N THR A 310 3.53 9.20 24.07
CA THR A 310 4.87 8.74 24.47
C THR A 310 5.53 9.62 25.53
N THR A 311 4.79 10.62 26.04
CA THR A 311 5.31 11.64 26.96
C THR A 311 5.93 11.05 28.23
N ASN A 312 5.31 10.03 28.84
CA ASN A 312 5.87 9.39 30.04
C ASN A 312 7.20 8.69 29.74
N ALA A 313 7.26 7.91 28.65
CA ALA A 313 8.49 7.24 28.23
C ALA A 313 9.63 8.22 27.93
N LEU A 314 9.32 9.42 27.42
CA LEU A 314 10.30 10.48 27.21
C LEU A 314 10.90 10.98 28.54
N TRP A 315 10.06 11.38 29.50
CA TRP A 315 10.49 11.86 30.83
C TRP A 315 11.24 10.81 31.65
N ASP A 316 11.01 9.55 31.32
CA ASP A 316 11.64 8.41 31.94
C ASP A 316 13.06 8.15 31.43
N ARG A 317 13.33 8.50 30.17
CA ARG A 317 14.52 8.04 29.44
C ARG A 317 15.49 9.15 29.04
N LEU A 318 15.02 10.40 28.86
CA LEU A 318 15.88 11.50 28.44
C LEU A 318 16.53 12.23 29.62
N SER A 319 17.83 12.45 29.52
CA SER A 319 18.63 13.22 30.47
C SER A 319 18.53 14.72 30.17
N LEU A 320 17.54 15.38 30.76
CA LEU A 320 17.33 16.82 30.72
C LEU A 320 18.04 17.47 31.91
N THR A 321 19.21 18.08 31.70
CA THR A 321 20.11 18.55 32.77
C THR A 321 20.16 20.07 32.91
N GLU A 322 20.03 20.80 31.80
CA GLU A 322 20.11 22.27 31.81
C GLU A 322 18.72 22.92 31.89
N GLN A 323 18.69 24.19 32.29
CA GLN A 323 17.52 25.05 32.14
C GLN A 323 17.07 25.12 30.66
N GLY A 324 15.77 25.16 30.41
CA GLY A 324 15.22 25.33 29.07
C GLY A 324 15.45 24.12 28.14
N SER A 325 15.60 22.92 28.70
CA SER A 325 15.86 21.70 27.92
C SER A 325 14.61 21.00 27.40
N TYR A 326 13.40 21.44 27.77
CA TYR A 326 12.14 20.80 27.38
C TYR A 326 11.03 21.81 27.18
N TYR A 327 10.24 21.59 26.11
CA TYR A 327 9.04 22.38 25.78
C TYR A 327 7.89 21.46 25.33
N PHE A 328 6.69 21.70 25.84
CA PHE A 328 5.46 20.99 25.47
C PHE A 328 4.27 21.96 25.36
N ALA A 329 3.26 21.61 24.57
CA ALA A 329 2.06 22.41 24.35
C ALA A 329 1.26 22.63 25.66
N ALA A 330 1.36 23.82 26.25
CA ALA A 330 0.88 24.07 27.61
C ALA A 330 -0.64 24.00 27.83
N ALA A 331 -1.42 24.16 26.78
CA ALA A 331 -2.87 23.96 26.79
C ALA A 331 -3.28 22.61 26.16
N GLY A 332 -2.32 21.78 25.76
CA GLY A 332 -2.56 20.55 25.00
C GLY A 332 -2.93 20.79 23.53
N GLY A 333 -2.92 22.04 23.06
CA GLY A 333 -3.22 22.35 21.66
C GLY A 333 -2.08 21.94 20.73
N LEU A 334 -2.34 21.01 19.82
CA LEU A 334 -1.37 20.53 18.83
C LEU A 334 -1.01 21.64 17.80
N GLY A 335 0.14 21.52 17.16
CA GLY A 335 0.75 22.51 16.28
C GLY A 335 1.77 23.42 16.96
N PHE A 336 2.21 23.11 18.18
CA PHE A 336 3.14 23.94 18.94
C PHE A 336 4.60 23.53 18.72
N ALA A 337 4.95 22.25 18.90
CA ALA A 337 6.35 21.84 19.03
C ALA A 337 7.19 22.11 17.78
N MET A 338 6.60 22.00 16.58
CA MET A 338 7.30 22.23 15.32
C MET A 338 7.71 23.71 15.15
N PRO A 339 6.80 24.71 15.16
CA PRO A 339 7.21 26.11 15.10
C PRO A 339 7.96 26.57 16.36
N ALA A 340 7.65 26.02 17.54
CA ALA A 340 8.37 26.35 18.77
C ALA A 340 9.84 25.92 18.69
N ALA A 341 10.15 24.74 18.14
CA ALA A 341 11.52 24.27 17.97
C ALA A 341 12.37 25.24 17.15
N ILE A 342 11.79 25.83 16.10
CA ILE A 342 12.45 26.82 15.26
C ILE A 342 12.76 28.09 16.08
N GLY A 343 11.79 28.59 16.84
CA GLY A 343 12.00 29.75 17.70
C GLY A 343 13.04 29.50 18.80
N VAL A 344 13.01 28.33 19.42
CA VAL A 344 13.98 27.91 20.44
C VAL A 344 15.38 27.77 19.83
N GLN A 345 15.52 27.16 18.64
CA GLN A 345 16.81 27.03 17.98
C GLN A 345 17.38 28.38 17.57
N LEU A 346 16.52 29.32 17.19
CA LEU A 346 16.91 30.70 16.90
C LEU A 346 17.43 31.44 18.15
N ALA A 347 16.79 31.22 19.31
CA ALA A 347 17.19 31.78 20.59
C ALA A 347 18.48 31.13 21.15
N HIS A 348 18.71 29.84 20.85
CA HIS A 348 19.83 29.05 21.36
C HIS A 348 20.78 28.62 20.23
N LYS A 349 21.73 29.47 19.87
CA LYS A 349 22.68 29.21 18.77
C LYS A 349 23.71 28.11 19.04
N THR A 350 23.96 27.75 20.30
CA THR A 350 25.00 26.80 20.70
C THR A 350 24.47 25.42 21.08
N ARG A 351 23.15 25.28 21.29
CA ARG A 351 22.52 24.02 21.71
C ARG A 351 21.67 23.50 20.55
N ARG A 352 21.75 22.19 20.27
CA ARG A 352 20.90 21.56 19.26
C ARG A 352 19.46 21.46 19.77
N VAL A 353 18.50 21.68 18.88
CA VAL A 353 17.08 21.47 19.15
C VAL A 353 16.57 20.27 18.37
N VAL A 354 15.95 19.33 19.09
CA VAL A 354 15.29 18.14 18.53
C VAL A 354 13.80 18.23 18.82
N ALA A 355 12.99 18.22 17.76
CA ALA A 355 11.53 18.25 17.87
C ALA A 355 10.96 16.84 17.72
N LEU A 356 10.37 16.29 18.77
CA LEU A 356 9.77 14.96 18.84
C LEU A 356 8.26 15.08 18.63
N ILE A 357 7.77 14.72 17.45
CA ILE A 357 6.41 15.07 17.01
C ILE A 357 5.71 13.80 16.52
N GLY A 358 4.49 13.51 16.99
CA GLY A 358 3.69 12.44 16.40
C GLY A 358 3.24 12.78 14.98
N ASP A 359 3.09 11.79 14.11
CA ASP A 359 2.56 11.97 12.74
C ASP A 359 1.26 12.78 12.69
N GLY A 360 0.30 12.49 13.56
CA GLY A 360 -0.94 13.29 13.68
C GLY A 360 -0.67 14.77 14.01
N SER A 361 0.17 15.03 15.02
CA SER A 361 0.52 16.37 15.50
C SER A 361 1.24 17.22 14.45
N ALA A 362 2.11 16.60 13.63
CA ALA A 362 2.93 17.29 12.64
C ALA A 362 2.10 18.13 11.64
N ASN A 363 0.91 17.65 11.29
CA ASN A 363 0.05 18.29 10.29
C ASN A 363 -0.49 19.66 10.72
N TYR A 364 -0.62 19.92 12.02
CA TYR A 364 -1.24 21.15 12.53
C TYR A 364 -0.44 22.41 12.18
N SER A 365 0.88 22.30 12.00
CA SER A 365 1.76 23.43 11.68
C SER A 365 2.92 23.04 10.77
N ILE A 366 2.65 22.11 9.83
CA ILE A 366 3.66 21.52 8.93
C ILE A 366 4.41 22.55 8.07
N THR A 367 3.76 23.68 7.76
CA THR A 367 4.36 24.79 6.99
C THR A 367 5.51 25.48 7.72
N ALA A 368 5.69 25.24 9.02
CA ALA A 368 6.82 25.73 9.79
C ALA A 368 8.17 25.23 9.22
N LEU A 369 8.18 24.05 8.57
CA LEU A 369 9.36 23.52 7.88
C LEU A 369 9.95 24.51 6.88
N TRP A 370 9.10 25.27 6.17
CA TRP A 370 9.57 26.29 5.22
C TRP A 370 10.38 27.39 5.90
N THR A 371 9.95 27.84 7.09
CA THR A 371 10.70 28.83 7.87
C THR A 371 12.06 28.27 8.27
N ALA A 372 12.13 27.02 8.73
CA ALA A 372 13.41 26.40 9.08
C ALA A 372 14.35 26.37 7.87
N ALA A 373 13.85 25.95 6.70
CA ALA A 373 14.64 25.88 5.47
C ALA A 373 15.14 27.25 4.99
N GLN A 374 14.24 28.23 4.86
CA GLN A 374 14.59 29.54 4.30
C GLN A 374 15.58 30.32 5.17
N TYR A 375 15.41 30.22 6.49
CA TYR A 375 16.28 30.89 7.44
C TYR A 375 17.47 30.02 7.87
N LYS A 376 17.61 28.81 7.30
CA LYS A 376 18.66 27.84 7.61
C LYS A 376 18.80 27.63 9.11
N ILE A 377 17.65 27.46 9.78
CA ILE A 377 17.60 27.22 11.22
C ILE A 377 17.71 25.71 11.41
N PRO A 378 18.81 25.20 11.99
CA PRO A 378 19.09 23.77 11.96
C PRO A 378 18.24 23.06 13.01
N VAL A 379 16.94 22.85 12.81
CA VAL A 379 16.16 21.98 13.72
C VAL A 379 16.20 20.54 13.21
N ILE A 380 16.35 19.58 14.12
CA ILE A 380 16.13 18.16 13.80
C ILE A 380 14.69 17.81 14.14
N PHE A 381 13.85 17.59 13.13
CA PHE A 381 12.48 17.16 13.30
C PHE A 381 12.42 15.63 13.25
N ILE A 382 11.95 14.99 14.32
CA ILE A 382 11.76 13.54 14.37
C ILE A 382 10.26 13.28 14.43
N ILE A 383 9.72 12.66 13.37
CA ILE A 383 8.31 12.30 13.26
C ILE A 383 8.13 10.85 13.73
N LEU A 384 7.43 10.65 14.84
CA LEU A 384 7.06 9.32 15.33
C LEU A 384 5.78 8.87 14.61
N LYS A 385 5.95 8.07 13.55
CA LYS A 385 4.87 7.64 12.66
C LYS A 385 4.33 6.27 13.06
N ASN A 386 3.07 6.22 13.47
CA ASN A 386 2.35 4.98 13.81
C ASN A 386 0.99 4.87 13.11
N GLY A 387 0.64 5.83 12.26
CA GLY A 387 -0.57 5.90 11.45
C GLY A 387 -1.82 6.32 12.21
N THR A 388 -1.71 6.81 13.46
CA THR A 388 -2.88 6.99 14.32
C THR A 388 -2.73 8.06 15.40
N TYR A 389 -3.86 8.63 15.86
CA TYR A 389 -3.91 9.43 17.08
C TYR A 389 -3.87 8.55 18.33
N GLY A 390 -2.69 7.99 18.63
CA GLY A 390 -2.49 6.97 19.68
C GLY A 390 -2.99 7.37 21.07
N ALA A 391 -2.84 8.65 21.46
CA ALA A 391 -3.35 9.15 22.74
C ALA A 391 -4.89 9.12 22.79
N LEU A 392 -5.57 9.45 21.68
CA LEU A 392 -7.02 9.37 21.60
C LEU A 392 -7.51 7.93 21.66
N ARG A 393 -6.78 6.98 21.04
CA ARG A 393 -7.08 5.55 21.16
C ARG A 393 -6.97 5.05 22.60
N TRP A 394 -5.92 5.46 23.30
CA TRP A 394 -5.76 5.15 24.72
C TRP A 394 -6.93 5.71 25.55
N PHE A 395 -7.30 6.98 25.33
CA PHE A 395 -8.45 7.60 26.00
C PHE A 395 -9.78 6.93 25.66
N ALA A 396 -10.01 6.50 24.41
CA ALA A 396 -11.20 5.76 24.03
C ALA A 396 -11.29 4.43 24.81
N GLY A 397 -10.16 3.77 25.05
CA GLY A 397 -10.08 2.59 25.93
C GLY A 397 -10.46 2.93 27.37
N VAL A 398 -9.94 4.02 27.94
CA VAL A 398 -10.30 4.49 29.30
C VAL A 398 -11.80 4.81 29.40
N LEU A 399 -12.40 5.37 28.35
CA LEU A 399 -13.82 5.74 28.31
C LEU A 399 -14.74 4.58 27.93
N ASN A 400 -14.21 3.39 27.63
CA ASN A 400 -14.95 2.27 27.03
C ASN A 400 -15.76 2.70 25.78
N ALA A 401 -15.19 3.56 24.95
CA ALA A 401 -15.82 4.07 23.75
C ALA A 401 -15.41 3.22 22.53
N GLU A 402 -16.35 2.46 21.98
CA GLU A 402 -16.16 1.66 20.78
C GLU A 402 -16.54 2.44 19.50
N HIS A 403 -15.99 2.02 18.35
CA HIS A 403 -16.32 2.56 17.02
C HIS A 403 -16.15 4.08 16.84
N VAL A 404 -15.19 4.70 17.53
CA VAL A 404 -14.90 6.13 17.40
C VAL A 404 -14.28 6.44 16.02
N PRO A 405 -14.91 7.29 15.18
CA PRO A 405 -14.35 7.63 13.86
C PRO A 405 -13.18 8.62 13.98
N GLY A 406 -12.37 8.75 12.92
CA GLY A 406 -11.35 9.81 12.80
C GLY A 406 -10.10 9.61 13.66
N MET A 407 -9.86 8.40 14.17
CA MET A 407 -8.69 8.09 14.99
C MET A 407 -7.41 7.80 14.19
N ASP A 408 -7.54 7.43 12.91
CA ASP A 408 -6.40 7.05 12.07
C ASP A 408 -6.05 8.12 11.06
N VAL A 409 -4.74 8.25 10.79
CA VAL A 409 -4.14 9.18 9.83
C VAL A 409 -3.13 8.43 8.95
N PRO A 410 -3.58 7.41 8.19
CA PRO A 410 -2.69 6.60 7.36
C PRO A 410 -2.13 7.40 6.17
N ASP A 411 -1.12 6.83 5.51
CA ASP A 411 -0.65 7.24 4.18
C ASP A 411 -0.08 8.68 4.05
N ILE A 412 0.37 9.29 5.14
CA ILE A 412 1.08 10.57 5.09
C ILE A 412 2.59 10.34 4.94
N ASP A 413 3.16 10.82 3.85
CA ASP A 413 4.61 10.81 3.60
C ASP A 413 5.25 12.12 4.04
N PHE A 414 5.86 12.13 5.23
CA PHE A 414 6.49 13.33 5.76
C PHE A 414 7.80 13.66 5.06
N THR A 415 8.44 12.69 4.41
CA THR A 415 9.68 12.93 3.68
C THR A 415 9.44 13.75 2.41
N HIS A 416 8.38 13.45 1.67
CA HIS A 416 7.97 14.22 0.49
C HIS A 416 7.46 15.61 0.88
N ILE A 417 6.69 15.72 1.97
CA ILE A 417 6.23 17.01 2.48
C ILE A 417 7.41 17.91 2.89
N ALA A 418 8.38 17.35 3.62
CA ALA A 418 9.59 18.07 4.02
C ALA A 418 10.38 18.59 2.82
N LYS A 419 10.62 17.73 1.82
CA LYS A 419 11.27 18.11 0.56
C LYS A 419 10.50 19.22 -0.15
N GLY A 420 9.16 19.16 -0.16
CA GLY A 420 8.30 20.20 -0.72
C GLY A 420 8.48 21.59 -0.05
N TYR A 421 8.86 21.63 1.22
CA TYR A 421 9.21 22.86 1.94
C TYR A 421 10.71 23.20 1.95
N GLY A 422 11.55 22.39 1.29
CA GLY A 422 13.00 22.61 1.21
C GLY A 422 13.80 22.08 2.40
N VAL A 423 13.25 21.11 3.15
CA VAL A 423 13.94 20.42 4.24
C VAL A 423 14.38 19.03 3.79
N ASP A 424 15.65 18.68 4.00
CA ASP A 424 16.15 17.34 3.73
C ASP A 424 15.47 16.31 4.64
N ALA A 425 15.11 15.16 4.08
CA ALA A 425 14.37 14.16 4.83
C ALA A 425 14.64 12.71 4.42
N CYS A 426 14.53 11.82 5.40
CA CYS A 426 14.59 10.36 5.23
C CYS A 426 13.59 9.66 6.15
N SER A 427 13.21 8.43 5.79
CA SER A 427 12.40 7.53 6.65
C SER A 427 13.26 6.37 7.12
N VAL A 428 13.08 5.95 8.38
CA VAL A 428 13.87 4.89 9.02
C VAL A 428 12.96 3.89 9.76
N THR A 429 13.33 2.62 9.67
CA THR A 429 12.56 1.48 10.22
C THR A 429 13.37 0.62 11.19
N ASN A 430 14.68 0.88 11.35
CA ASN A 430 15.58 0.12 12.20
C ASN A 430 16.66 1.00 12.85
N ASP A 431 17.29 0.46 13.88
CA ASP A 431 18.27 1.17 14.72
C ASP A 431 19.45 1.72 13.91
N SER A 432 20.04 0.92 13.02
CA SER A 432 21.22 1.32 12.24
C SER A 432 20.94 2.52 11.34
N ASP A 433 19.79 2.52 10.67
CA ASP A 433 19.39 3.61 9.78
C ASP A 433 19.09 4.87 10.58
N PHE A 434 18.42 4.74 11.73
CA PHE A 434 18.18 5.87 12.64
C PHE A 434 19.48 6.48 13.15
N ILE A 435 20.43 5.66 13.65
CA ILE A 435 21.72 6.13 14.15
C ILE A 435 22.48 6.90 13.06
N SER A 436 22.53 6.35 11.84
CA SER A 436 23.18 6.99 10.71
C SER A 436 22.51 8.32 10.34
N ALA A 437 21.18 8.35 10.24
CA ALA A 437 20.41 9.55 9.91
C ALA A 437 20.54 10.64 10.97
N PHE A 438 20.47 10.26 12.25
CA PHE A 438 20.53 11.20 13.37
C PHE A 438 21.91 11.83 13.50
N ASN A 439 22.99 11.05 13.41
CA ASN A 439 24.36 11.60 13.44
C ASN A 439 24.58 12.60 12.28
N LYS A 440 24.13 12.26 11.07
CA LYS A 440 24.17 13.18 9.93
C LYS A 440 23.41 14.48 10.20
N ALA A 441 22.25 14.41 10.85
CA ALA A 441 21.44 15.57 11.20
C ALA A 441 22.06 16.43 12.32
N VAL A 442 22.77 15.81 13.26
CA VAL A 442 23.50 16.51 14.33
C VAL A 442 24.65 17.34 13.75
N ASP A 443 25.39 16.78 12.79
CA ASP A 443 26.52 17.45 12.12
C ASP A 443 26.11 18.49 11.06
N SER A 444 24.81 18.55 10.74
CA SER A 444 24.28 19.45 9.72
C SER A 444 23.95 20.85 10.26
N GLU A 445 24.33 21.87 9.50
CA GLU A 445 23.87 23.26 9.71
C GLU A 445 22.53 23.57 9.02
N GLN A 446 21.90 22.57 8.41
CA GLN A 446 20.57 22.69 7.77
C GLN A 446 19.51 21.98 8.61
N PRO A 447 18.23 22.39 8.52
CA PRO A 447 17.15 21.61 9.11
C PRO A 447 17.06 20.23 8.46
N THR A 448 16.66 19.23 9.23
CA THR A 448 16.49 17.85 8.74
C THR A 448 15.23 17.23 9.35
N LEU A 449 14.49 16.45 8.58
CA LEU A 449 13.36 15.66 9.06
C LEU A 449 13.67 14.16 8.97
N ILE A 450 13.52 13.46 10.08
CA ILE A 450 13.65 12.01 10.18
C ILE A 450 12.27 11.44 10.50
N GLU A 451 11.66 10.77 9.53
CA GLU A 451 10.44 9.99 9.75
C GLU A 451 10.82 8.64 10.36
N VAL A 452 10.31 8.33 11.55
CA VAL A 452 10.59 7.08 12.28
C VAL A 452 9.33 6.24 12.30
N VAL A 453 9.36 5.06 11.69
CA VAL A 453 8.24 4.11 11.79
C VAL A 453 8.26 3.49 13.18
N THR A 454 7.21 3.73 13.97
CA THR A 454 7.16 3.40 15.41
C THR A 454 6.19 2.29 15.80
N ALA A 455 5.41 1.80 14.85
CA ALA A 455 4.50 0.68 15.03
C ALA A 455 4.51 -0.23 13.80
N GLU A 456 4.09 -1.48 13.99
CA GLU A 456 3.93 -2.43 12.90
C GLU A 456 2.87 -1.95 11.90
N LEU A 457 3.25 -1.87 10.62
CA LEU A 457 2.33 -1.63 9.51
C LEU A 457 1.33 -2.78 9.40
N LYS A 458 0.05 -2.52 9.62
CA LYS A 458 -1.01 -3.51 9.45
C LYS A 458 -1.51 -3.49 8.01
N LEU A 459 -1.90 -4.64 7.46
CA LEU A 459 -2.40 -4.75 6.09
C LEU A 459 -3.56 -3.76 5.80
N HIS A 460 -4.51 -3.57 6.73
CA HIS A 460 -5.62 -2.61 6.54
C HIS A 460 -5.20 -1.13 6.54
N GLN A 461 -3.97 -0.82 6.94
CA GLN A 461 -3.39 0.53 6.84
C GLN A 461 -2.75 0.78 5.46
N LEU A 462 -2.53 -0.28 4.67
CA LEU A 462 -1.94 -0.22 3.32
C LEU A 462 -3.00 -0.23 2.20
N PHE A 463 -4.22 -0.69 2.53
CA PHE A 463 -5.29 -0.95 1.57
C PHE A 463 -6.63 -0.42 2.07
N ASN A 464 -7.44 0.11 1.15
CA ASN A 464 -8.82 0.45 1.45
C ASN A 464 -9.62 -0.80 1.85
N PRO A 465 -10.68 -0.70 2.67
CA PRO A 465 -11.49 -1.85 3.09
C PRO A 465 -12.04 -2.69 1.92
N GLN A 466 -12.33 -2.06 0.78
CA GLN A 466 -12.84 -2.73 -0.42
C GLN A 466 -11.79 -3.56 -1.17
N GLN A 467 -10.50 -3.38 -0.85
CA GLN A 467 -9.37 -4.08 -1.46
C GLN A 467 -8.99 -5.35 -0.70
N ILE A 468 -9.56 -5.60 0.48
CA ILE A 468 -9.30 -6.81 1.27
C ILE A 468 -10.64 -7.51 1.53
N LEU A 469 -10.84 -8.68 0.91
CA LEU A 469 -12.04 -9.49 1.09
C LEU A 469 -11.73 -10.62 2.08
N ILE A 470 -12.47 -10.67 3.18
CA ILE A 470 -12.30 -11.66 4.25
C ILE A 470 -13.54 -12.56 4.36
N GLU A 471 -14.73 -12.03 4.07
CA GLU A 471 -16.00 -12.75 4.12
C GLU A 471 -16.09 -13.82 3.02
N ASP A 472 -16.54 -15.02 3.38
CA ASP A 472 -16.58 -16.17 2.46
C ASP A 472 -17.42 -15.92 1.20
N VAL A 473 -18.50 -15.15 1.33
CA VAL A 473 -19.37 -14.81 0.20
C VAL A 473 -18.61 -13.98 -0.85
N ASP A 474 -17.78 -13.04 -0.40
CA ASP A 474 -17.03 -12.13 -1.26
C ASP A 474 -15.80 -12.81 -1.87
N LYS A 475 -15.17 -13.72 -1.11
CA LYS A 475 -14.03 -14.52 -1.59
C LYS A 475 -14.43 -15.59 -2.61
N SER A 476 -15.66 -16.11 -2.56
CA SER A 476 -16.11 -17.32 -3.27
C SER A 476 -15.76 -17.39 -4.77
N PHE A 477 -15.80 -16.26 -5.48
CA PHE A 477 -15.45 -16.17 -6.90
C PHE A 477 -13.96 -16.45 -7.17
N TYR A 478 -13.08 -16.05 -6.25
CA TYR A 478 -11.62 -16.18 -6.38
C TYR A 478 -11.12 -17.55 -5.91
N LEU A 479 -11.90 -18.26 -5.11
CA LEU A 479 -11.51 -19.53 -4.47
C LEU A 479 -11.94 -20.78 -5.24
N LYS A 480 -12.67 -20.62 -6.34
CA LYS A 480 -13.13 -21.74 -7.19
C LYS A 480 -12.61 -21.55 -8.62
N GLY A 481 -11.85 -22.51 -9.11
CA GLY A 481 -11.31 -22.48 -10.47
C GLY A 481 -12.40 -22.63 -11.52
N PHE A 482 -12.12 -22.16 -12.75
CA PHE A 482 -13.08 -22.18 -13.86
C PHE A 482 -13.63 -23.58 -14.16
N ARG A 483 -12.76 -24.59 -14.10
CA ARG A 483 -13.12 -25.99 -14.36
C ARG A 483 -12.87 -26.90 -13.16
N VAL A 484 -11.67 -26.83 -12.60
CA VAL A 484 -11.20 -27.62 -11.46
C VAL A 484 -10.43 -26.72 -10.51
N GLY A 485 -10.34 -27.13 -9.24
CA GLY A 485 -9.65 -26.36 -8.19
C GLY A 485 -10.64 -25.66 -7.26
N LYS A 486 -10.51 -25.95 -5.96
CA LYS A 486 -11.24 -25.28 -4.88
C LYS A 486 -10.43 -25.46 -3.60
N GLY A 487 -10.33 -24.41 -2.80
CA GLY A 487 -9.71 -24.41 -1.49
C GLY A 487 -10.02 -23.12 -0.76
N ASP A 488 -9.58 -23.01 0.48
CA ASP A 488 -9.79 -21.83 1.32
C ASP A 488 -8.63 -20.84 1.22
N ALA A 489 -8.89 -19.60 1.62
CA ALA A 489 -7.88 -18.55 1.81
C ALA A 489 -8.31 -17.60 2.93
N LEU A 490 -7.32 -17.14 3.71
CA LEU A 490 -7.48 -16.16 4.77
C LEU A 490 -8.11 -14.87 4.24
N ALA A 491 -7.63 -14.39 3.09
CA ALA A 491 -8.14 -13.20 2.43
C ALA A 491 -7.89 -13.22 0.92
N VAL A 492 -8.69 -12.44 0.19
CA VAL A 492 -8.39 -12.02 -1.19
C VAL A 492 -8.00 -10.55 -1.16
N VAL A 493 -6.81 -10.21 -1.66
CA VAL A 493 -6.31 -8.83 -1.72
C VAL A 493 -6.28 -8.33 -3.16
N ILE A 494 -6.74 -7.09 -3.37
CA ILE A 494 -6.93 -6.47 -4.69
C ILE A 494 -6.12 -5.16 -4.76
N PRO A 495 -4.83 -5.22 -5.14
CA PRO A 495 -4.00 -4.03 -5.31
C PRO A 495 -4.48 -3.18 -6.49
N TYR A 496 -4.40 -1.85 -6.35
CA TYR A 496 -4.78 -0.88 -7.38
C TYR A 496 -3.57 -0.22 -8.07
N SER A 497 -2.36 -0.40 -7.53
CA SER A 497 -1.11 0.02 -8.16
C SER A 497 -0.05 -1.09 -8.10
N LEU A 498 0.98 -0.98 -8.94
CA LEU A 498 2.13 -1.88 -8.90
C LEU A 498 2.83 -1.85 -7.53
N PHE A 499 2.97 -0.67 -6.91
CA PHE A 499 3.57 -0.58 -5.58
C PHE A 499 2.71 -1.21 -4.49
N GLN A 500 1.38 -1.08 -4.58
CA GLN A 500 0.47 -1.81 -3.70
C GLN A 500 0.59 -3.33 -3.86
N LEU A 501 0.78 -3.83 -5.08
CA LEU A 501 1.07 -5.25 -5.29
C LEU A 501 2.35 -5.64 -4.53
N TRP A 502 3.44 -4.88 -4.66
CA TRP A 502 4.67 -5.13 -3.92
C TRP A 502 4.45 -5.18 -2.40
N GLN A 503 3.72 -4.22 -1.84
CA GLN A 503 3.41 -4.16 -0.41
C GLN A 503 2.62 -5.39 0.09
N VAL A 504 1.65 -5.91 -0.67
CA VAL A 504 0.96 -7.17 -0.32
C VAL A 504 1.93 -8.33 -0.25
N ILE A 505 2.83 -8.44 -1.22
CA ILE A 505 3.78 -9.56 -1.30
C ILE A 505 4.79 -9.48 -0.17
N GLU A 506 5.33 -8.29 0.10
CA GLU A 506 6.23 -8.05 1.23
C GLU A 506 5.57 -8.41 2.56
N PHE A 507 4.32 -7.99 2.77
CA PHE A 507 3.53 -8.40 3.92
C PHE A 507 3.36 -9.92 3.99
N GLY A 508 2.97 -10.56 2.90
CA GLY A 508 2.76 -12.01 2.87
C GLY A 508 4.02 -12.80 3.21
N VAL A 509 5.17 -12.40 2.65
CA VAL A 509 6.47 -13.02 2.92
C VAL A 509 6.88 -12.80 4.39
N LYS A 510 6.75 -11.57 4.90
CA LYS A 510 7.06 -11.22 6.30
C LYS A 510 6.26 -12.06 7.29
N HIS A 511 4.98 -12.27 7.01
CA HIS A 511 4.07 -13.05 7.86
C HIS A 511 4.03 -14.55 7.52
N ASN A 512 4.95 -15.04 6.69
CA ASN A 512 5.06 -16.45 6.31
C ASN A 512 3.76 -17.04 5.72
N LEU A 513 3.05 -16.25 4.91
CA LEU A 513 1.84 -16.65 4.21
C LEU A 513 2.18 -17.29 2.86
N ILE A 514 1.30 -18.16 2.38
CA ILE A 514 1.31 -18.64 1.01
C ILE A 514 0.59 -17.61 0.14
N ILE A 515 1.16 -17.30 -1.02
CA ILE A 515 0.58 -16.32 -1.96
C ILE A 515 0.22 -17.01 -3.27
N ILE A 516 -1.05 -16.88 -3.68
CA ILE A 516 -1.54 -17.35 -4.98
C ILE A 516 -1.93 -16.15 -5.83
N LEU A 517 -1.17 -15.92 -6.89
CA LEU A 517 -1.42 -14.84 -7.85
C LEU A 517 -2.50 -15.27 -8.84
N GLN A 518 -3.50 -14.40 -9.04
CA GLN A 518 -4.63 -14.69 -9.90
C GLN A 518 -4.93 -13.54 -10.86
N ALA A 519 -4.92 -13.85 -12.15
CA ALA A 519 -5.40 -13.00 -13.23
C ALA A 519 -6.52 -13.73 -13.98
N SER A 520 -7.74 -13.19 -13.94
CA SER A 520 -8.97 -13.68 -14.60
C SER A 520 -9.49 -15.07 -14.21
N ASN A 521 -8.72 -15.88 -13.48
CA ASN A 521 -9.11 -17.21 -13.00
C ASN A 521 -9.63 -18.16 -14.11
N THR A 522 -9.06 -18.07 -15.32
CA THR A 522 -9.48 -18.88 -16.48
C THR A 522 -8.67 -20.17 -16.66
N GLY A 523 -7.77 -20.50 -15.73
CA GLY A 523 -6.95 -21.70 -15.78
C GLY A 523 -7.79 -22.97 -15.69
N VAL A 524 -7.63 -23.88 -16.64
CA VAL A 524 -8.45 -25.11 -16.75
C VAL A 524 -7.87 -26.31 -16.01
N THR A 525 -6.66 -26.18 -15.46
CA THR A 525 -5.93 -27.24 -14.74
C THR A 525 -5.80 -27.00 -13.23
N GLY A 526 -6.49 -25.97 -12.72
CA GLY A 526 -6.59 -25.67 -11.29
C GLY A 526 -5.42 -24.88 -10.70
N GLY A 527 -4.44 -24.47 -11.50
CA GLY A 527 -3.25 -23.76 -11.01
C GLY A 527 -3.44 -22.26 -10.71
N SER A 528 -4.67 -21.74 -10.74
CA SER A 528 -4.99 -20.32 -10.52
C SER A 528 -5.76 -20.07 -9.22
N THR A 529 -6.02 -21.10 -8.43
CA THR A 529 -6.81 -21.06 -7.19
C THR A 529 -6.19 -21.97 -6.13
N PRO A 530 -6.46 -21.74 -4.84
CA PRO A 530 -6.14 -22.73 -3.83
C PRO A 530 -6.71 -24.11 -4.19
N HIS A 531 -5.87 -25.13 -4.03
CA HIS A 531 -6.24 -26.52 -4.26
C HIS A 531 -6.21 -27.30 -2.94
N SER A 532 -7.42 -27.65 -2.45
CA SER A 532 -7.70 -28.20 -1.12
C SER A 532 -7.23 -27.32 0.05
N ASN A 533 -7.38 -27.81 1.28
CA ASN A 533 -7.13 -27.06 2.53
C ASN A 533 -5.98 -27.68 3.36
N ASP A 534 -5.06 -28.37 2.69
CA ASP A 534 -3.94 -29.15 3.22
C ASP A 534 -2.59 -28.42 3.07
N TYR A 535 -2.61 -27.09 2.97
CA TYR A 535 -1.40 -26.28 3.01
C TYR A 535 -0.86 -26.19 4.44
N ASP A 536 0.46 -26.01 4.57
CA ASP A 536 1.14 -25.92 5.88
C ASP A 536 1.09 -24.51 6.50
N ARG A 537 0.57 -23.54 5.74
CA ARG A 537 0.49 -22.12 6.08
C ARG A 537 -0.82 -21.54 5.53
N GLU A 538 -1.24 -20.43 6.12
CA GLU A 538 -2.38 -19.66 5.66
C GLU A 538 -2.15 -19.12 4.23
N VAL A 539 -3.20 -19.18 3.41
CA VAL A 539 -3.16 -18.76 2.00
C VAL A 539 -3.80 -17.39 1.85
N ILE A 540 -3.18 -16.51 1.09
CA ILE A 540 -3.81 -15.31 0.53
C ILE A 540 -3.86 -15.40 -0.99
N VAL A 541 -4.97 -14.97 -1.57
CA VAL A 541 -5.12 -14.84 -3.03
C VAL A 541 -4.95 -13.38 -3.39
N VAL A 542 -4.09 -13.08 -4.36
CA VAL A 542 -3.87 -11.71 -4.84
C VAL A 542 -4.42 -11.58 -6.25
N SER A 543 -5.51 -10.82 -6.39
CA SER A 543 -6.16 -10.59 -7.67
C SER A 543 -5.56 -9.40 -8.37
N THR A 544 -4.96 -9.63 -9.54
CA THR A 544 -4.27 -8.57 -10.29
C THR A 544 -5.14 -7.85 -11.32
N MET A 545 -6.44 -8.15 -11.38
CA MET A 545 -7.35 -7.66 -12.42
C MET A 545 -7.61 -6.16 -12.43
N LYS A 546 -7.19 -5.44 -11.38
CA LYS A 546 -7.25 -3.98 -11.31
C LYS A 546 -5.99 -3.30 -11.84
N LEU A 547 -4.88 -4.04 -11.98
CA LEU A 547 -3.60 -3.57 -12.52
C LEU A 547 -3.62 -3.62 -14.05
N LYS A 548 -4.54 -2.87 -14.64
CA LYS A 548 -4.79 -2.83 -16.09
C LYS A 548 -3.88 -1.83 -16.79
N GLY A 549 -3.90 -1.88 -18.12
CA GLY A 549 -3.18 -0.94 -18.98
C GLY A 549 -1.95 -1.57 -19.62
N MET A 550 -1.30 -0.84 -20.51
CA MET A 550 -0.09 -1.27 -21.20
C MET A 550 0.64 -0.05 -21.76
N GLN A 551 1.89 -0.24 -22.16
CA GLN A 551 2.69 0.82 -22.76
C GLN A 551 3.21 0.35 -24.11
N LEU A 552 2.75 1.00 -25.19
CA LEU A 552 3.23 0.75 -26.55
C LEU A 552 4.58 1.44 -26.75
N LEU A 553 5.53 0.71 -27.34
CA LEU A 553 6.91 1.14 -27.58
C LEU A 553 7.24 1.02 -29.08
N ASP A 554 8.13 1.88 -29.57
CA ASP A 554 8.67 1.83 -30.95
C ASP A 554 7.57 1.66 -32.00
N ASP A 555 6.66 2.64 -32.09
CA ASP A 555 5.48 2.63 -32.98
C ASP A 555 4.64 1.36 -32.84
N ALA A 556 4.40 0.98 -31.59
CA ALA A 556 3.65 -0.21 -31.20
C ALA A 556 4.28 -1.53 -31.68
N LYS A 557 5.58 -1.57 -32.06
CA LYS A 557 6.29 -2.82 -32.37
C LYS A 557 6.54 -3.69 -31.15
N GLN A 558 6.54 -3.09 -29.97
CA GLN A 558 6.63 -3.78 -28.70
C GLN A 558 5.62 -3.21 -27.70
N VAL A 559 5.34 -3.98 -26.67
CA VAL A 559 4.44 -3.60 -25.59
C VAL A 559 5.03 -4.00 -24.24
N ILE A 560 4.84 -3.15 -23.23
CA ILE A 560 4.92 -3.55 -21.82
C ILE A 560 3.51 -3.80 -21.34
N ALA A 561 3.20 -5.03 -20.94
CA ALA A 561 1.90 -5.40 -20.38
C ALA A 561 2.01 -5.54 -18.85
N PHE A 562 0.96 -5.09 -18.16
CA PHE A 562 0.80 -5.17 -16.71
C PHE A 562 -0.01 -6.41 -16.29
N PRO A 563 -0.06 -6.73 -14.99
CA PRO A 563 -0.53 -8.04 -14.52
C PRO A 563 -2.01 -8.30 -14.83
N GLY A 564 -2.82 -7.24 -14.90
CA GLY A 564 -4.23 -7.30 -15.24
C GLY A 564 -4.55 -7.04 -16.71
N THR A 565 -3.56 -6.81 -17.59
CA THR A 565 -3.77 -6.55 -19.01
C THR A 565 -4.34 -7.78 -19.70
N THR A 566 -5.51 -7.63 -20.31
CA THR A 566 -6.15 -8.74 -21.06
C THR A 566 -5.63 -8.82 -22.50
N LEU A 567 -5.67 -10.00 -23.10
CA LEU A 567 -5.36 -10.17 -24.53
C LEU A 567 -6.30 -9.35 -25.42
N THR A 568 -7.56 -9.19 -25.03
CA THR A 568 -8.54 -8.34 -25.74
C THR A 568 -8.17 -6.85 -25.67
N GLU A 569 -7.76 -6.36 -24.49
CA GLU A 569 -7.27 -5.00 -24.34
C GLU A 569 -6.03 -4.77 -25.22
N LEU A 570 -5.12 -5.75 -25.29
CA LEU A 570 -3.95 -5.69 -26.16
C LEU A 570 -4.34 -5.66 -27.64
N GLU A 571 -5.20 -6.56 -28.10
CA GLU A 571 -5.67 -6.59 -29.48
C GLU A 571 -6.31 -5.25 -29.89
N ASN A 572 -7.16 -4.69 -29.03
CA ASN A 572 -7.82 -3.41 -29.29
C ASN A 572 -6.85 -2.22 -29.31
N ALA A 573 -5.80 -2.24 -28.46
CA ALA A 573 -4.77 -1.20 -28.47
C ALA A 573 -3.87 -1.27 -29.72
N LEU A 574 -3.70 -2.45 -30.32
CA LEU A 574 -2.84 -2.66 -31.49
C LEU A 574 -3.54 -2.40 -32.84
N LYS A 575 -4.88 -2.57 -32.90
CA LYS A 575 -5.68 -2.33 -34.13
C LYS A 575 -5.40 -1.00 -34.83
N PRO A 576 -5.35 0.17 -34.14
CA PRO A 576 -5.06 1.45 -34.80
C PRO A 576 -3.66 1.54 -35.44
N HIS A 577 -2.74 0.67 -35.02
CA HIS A 577 -1.36 0.63 -35.49
C HIS A 577 -1.12 -0.42 -36.58
N GLN A 578 -2.17 -1.12 -37.04
CA GLN A 578 -2.06 -2.25 -37.97
C GLN A 578 -1.11 -3.34 -37.42
N ARG A 579 -1.22 -3.62 -36.11
CA ARG A 579 -0.44 -4.63 -35.41
C ARG A 579 -1.34 -5.70 -34.79
N GLU A 580 -0.78 -6.89 -34.60
CA GLU A 580 -1.40 -8.04 -33.95
C GLU A 580 -0.61 -8.46 -32.69
N PRO A 581 -1.29 -9.05 -31.69
CA PRO A 581 -0.63 -9.58 -30.51
C PRO A 581 0.19 -10.83 -30.82
N HIS A 582 1.06 -11.21 -29.88
CA HIS A 582 1.82 -12.45 -29.92
C HIS A 582 0.97 -13.72 -29.72
N SER A 583 -0.26 -13.59 -29.22
CA SER A 583 -1.11 -14.73 -28.85
C SER A 583 -2.60 -14.47 -29.10
N VAL A 584 -3.29 -15.48 -29.61
CA VAL A 584 -4.76 -15.58 -29.71
C VAL A 584 -5.15 -16.97 -29.23
N ILE A 585 -5.86 -17.06 -28.12
CA ILE A 585 -6.28 -18.31 -27.48
C ILE A 585 -7.80 -18.36 -27.37
N GLY A 586 -8.36 -19.57 -27.25
CA GLY A 586 -9.82 -19.73 -27.09
C GLY A 586 -10.38 -18.92 -25.91
N SER A 587 -9.61 -18.80 -24.82
CA SER A 587 -10.00 -18.03 -23.63
C SER A 587 -9.78 -16.51 -23.74
N SER A 588 -9.23 -16.00 -24.86
CA SER A 588 -9.19 -14.56 -25.11
C SER A 588 -10.59 -13.95 -25.00
N CYS A 589 -11.62 -14.72 -25.34
CA CYS A 589 -13.01 -14.29 -25.26
C CYS A 589 -13.63 -14.28 -23.86
N ILE A 590 -12.91 -14.76 -22.83
CA ILE A 590 -13.37 -14.75 -21.44
C ILE A 590 -12.42 -13.97 -20.52
N GLY A 591 -11.55 -13.13 -21.10
CA GLY A 591 -10.73 -12.16 -20.38
C GLY A 591 -9.36 -12.67 -19.96
N ALA A 592 -8.80 -13.69 -20.60
CA ALA A 592 -7.44 -14.17 -20.29
C ALA A 592 -6.40 -13.03 -20.34
N SER A 593 -5.50 -12.98 -19.35
CA SER A 593 -4.47 -11.96 -19.25
C SER A 593 -3.20 -12.32 -20.04
N VAL A 594 -2.49 -11.28 -20.50
CA VAL A 594 -1.21 -11.41 -21.19
C VAL A 594 -0.18 -12.10 -20.29
N ILE A 595 -0.02 -11.61 -19.06
CA ILE A 595 0.92 -12.19 -18.08
C ILE A 595 0.51 -13.62 -17.71
N GLY A 596 -0.79 -13.91 -17.57
CA GLY A 596 -1.27 -15.27 -17.35
C GLY A 596 -0.87 -16.21 -18.48
N GLY A 597 -0.89 -15.75 -19.74
CA GLY A 597 -0.39 -16.49 -20.89
C GLY A 597 1.11 -16.79 -20.79
N ILE A 598 1.93 -15.79 -20.45
CA ILE A 598 3.39 -15.94 -20.25
C ILE A 598 3.70 -16.91 -19.10
N CYS A 599 3.05 -16.75 -17.95
CA CYS A 599 3.25 -17.62 -16.78
C CYS A 599 2.91 -19.09 -17.07
N ASN A 600 2.01 -19.33 -18.03
CA ASN A 600 1.58 -20.66 -18.43
C ASN A 600 2.18 -21.14 -19.76
N ASN A 601 3.08 -20.39 -20.39
CA ASN A 601 3.55 -20.66 -21.76
C ASN A 601 2.40 -21.01 -22.72
N SER A 602 1.31 -20.25 -22.68
CA SER A 602 0.10 -20.54 -23.46
C SER A 602 0.44 -20.53 -24.95
N GLY A 603 0.05 -21.56 -25.70
CA GLY A 603 0.19 -21.61 -27.15
C GLY A 603 -1.19 -21.59 -27.78
N GLY A 604 -1.52 -20.54 -28.52
CA GLY A 604 -2.85 -20.42 -29.15
C GLY A 604 -2.91 -20.96 -30.58
N SER A 605 -3.84 -20.41 -31.36
CA SER A 605 -4.05 -20.75 -32.76
C SER A 605 -3.01 -20.16 -33.72
N LEU A 606 -2.18 -19.23 -33.25
CA LEU A 606 -1.21 -18.53 -34.09
C LEU A 606 0.04 -19.40 -34.36
N ILE A 607 0.06 -20.02 -35.53
CA ILE A 607 1.10 -20.99 -35.93
C ILE A 607 2.49 -20.35 -36.01
N ARG A 608 2.56 -19.07 -36.38
CA ARG A 608 3.84 -18.38 -36.59
C ARG A 608 4.52 -17.93 -35.29
N ARG A 609 3.84 -17.98 -34.13
CA ARG A 609 4.25 -17.25 -32.91
C ARG A 609 4.79 -18.13 -31.78
N GLY A 610 4.47 -19.42 -31.77
CA GLY A 610 4.88 -20.35 -30.71
C GLY A 610 4.14 -20.15 -29.39
N PRO A 611 4.62 -20.76 -28.28
CA PRO A 611 4.11 -20.47 -26.95
C PRO A 611 4.46 -19.03 -26.55
N ALA A 612 3.61 -18.42 -25.74
CA ALA A 612 3.85 -17.11 -25.16
C ALA A 612 5.15 -17.15 -24.32
N TYR A 613 6.14 -16.35 -24.69
CA TYR A 613 7.50 -16.40 -24.12
C TYR A 613 8.14 -15.02 -24.14
N THR A 614 8.93 -14.70 -23.13
CA THR A 614 9.84 -13.55 -23.06
C THR A 614 10.91 -13.73 -21.98
N GLU A 615 12.10 -13.21 -22.25
CA GLU A 615 13.20 -13.06 -21.30
C GLU A 615 13.25 -11.64 -20.71
N LYS A 616 12.25 -10.81 -21.02
CA LYS A 616 12.17 -9.42 -20.57
C LYS A 616 10.97 -9.22 -19.66
N SER A 617 11.22 -9.24 -18.35
CA SER A 617 10.17 -9.08 -17.34
C SER A 617 10.66 -8.32 -16.10
N LEU A 618 9.73 -7.74 -15.35
CA LEU A 618 9.93 -7.23 -14.00
C LEU A 618 9.12 -8.11 -13.06
N PHE A 619 9.78 -8.71 -12.08
CA PHE A 619 9.13 -9.67 -11.18
C PHE A 619 9.73 -9.61 -9.77
N ALA A 620 8.98 -10.09 -8.79
CA ALA A 620 9.50 -10.37 -7.45
C ALA A 620 9.70 -11.86 -7.20
N GLN A 621 10.76 -12.16 -6.45
CA GLN A 621 11.21 -13.50 -6.11
C GLN A 621 11.55 -13.57 -4.61
N VAL A 622 11.22 -14.69 -3.98
CA VAL A 622 11.71 -15.02 -2.63
C VAL A 622 12.93 -15.92 -2.78
N ASP A 623 14.09 -15.47 -2.30
CA ASP A 623 15.31 -16.27 -2.40
C ASP A 623 15.37 -17.39 -1.33
N GLY A 624 16.41 -18.22 -1.38
CA GLY A 624 16.57 -19.35 -0.46
C GLY A 624 16.66 -18.97 1.03
N SER A 625 16.93 -17.70 1.36
CA SER A 625 16.94 -17.20 2.74
C SER A 625 15.57 -16.69 3.21
N GLY A 626 14.57 -16.67 2.32
CA GLY A 626 13.26 -16.09 2.60
C GLY A 626 13.18 -14.58 2.35
N LYS A 627 14.20 -13.97 1.72
CA LYS A 627 14.21 -12.54 1.42
C LYS A 627 13.51 -12.26 0.08
N LEU A 628 12.57 -11.32 0.08
CA LEU A 628 11.91 -10.82 -1.12
C LEU A 628 12.85 -9.87 -1.89
N LYS A 629 12.94 -10.04 -3.21
CA LYS A 629 13.70 -9.17 -4.13
C LYS A 629 12.84 -8.76 -5.31
N LEU A 630 12.99 -7.52 -5.76
CA LEU A 630 12.47 -7.05 -7.05
C LEU A 630 13.58 -7.15 -8.10
N ILE A 631 13.32 -7.82 -9.21
CA ILE A 631 14.30 -8.10 -10.26
C ILE A 631 13.80 -7.47 -11.57
N ASN A 632 14.54 -6.49 -12.08
CA ASN A 632 14.21 -5.75 -13.28
C ASN A 632 15.02 -6.23 -14.50
N HIS A 633 14.42 -7.08 -15.32
CA HIS A 633 14.98 -7.52 -16.61
C HIS A 633 14.22 -6.96 -17.82
N LEU A 634 13.44 -5.88 -17.66
CA LEU A 634 12.72 -5.25 -18.79
C LEU A 634 13.64 -4.64 -19.85
N GLY A 635 14.93 -4.44 -19.53
CA GLY A 635 15.88 -3.69 -20.35
C GLY A 635 15.66 -2.18 -20.29
N ILE A 636 15.03 -1.69 -19.21
CA ILE A 636 14.71 -0.28 -18.97
C ILE A 636 15.19 0.05 -17.56
N TYR A 637 16.02 1.09 -17.43
CA TYR A 637 16.41 1.60 -16.12
C TYR A 637 15.23 2.34 -15.49
N LEU A 638 14.86 1.94 -14.28
CA LEU A 638 13.67 2.42 -13.57
C LEU A 638 13.97 2.97 -12.18
N GLY A 639 15.23 2.93 -11.72
CA GLY A 639 15.60 3.26 -10.34
C GLY A 639 16.34 2.11 -9.65
N GLU A 640 16.64 2.31 -8.36
CA GLU A 640 17.40 1.36 -7.54
C GLU A 640 16.54 0.66 -6.46
N ASP A 641 15.54 1.34 -5.89
CA ASP A 641 14.65 0.77 -4.89
C ASP A 641 13.26 0.35 -5.46
N PRO A 642 12.54 -0.58 -4.81
CA PRO A 642 11.27 -1.09 -5.33
C PRO A 642 10.19 -0.04 -5.55
N GLU A 643 10.08 0.98 -4.69
CA GLU A 643 9.06 2.01 -4.83
C GLU A 643 9.34 2.88 -6.06
N GLU A 644 10.59 3.33 -6.19
CA GLU A 644 11.06 4.10 -7.34
C GLU A 644 10.82 3.34 -8.65
N ILE A 645 11.26 2.07 -8.72
CA ILE A 645 11.12 1.23 -9.92
C ILE A 645 9.65 1.09 -10.36
N LEU A 646 8.77 0.78 -9.41
CA LEU A 646 7.36 0.49 -9.70
C LEU A 646 6.58 1.75 -10.05
N ARG A 647 6.84 2.88 -9.36
CA ARG A 647 6.22 4.17 -9.70
C ARG A 647 6.70 4.69 -11.06
N ASN A 648 8.01 4.61 -11.34
CA ASN A 648 8.55 5.05 -12.63
C ASN A 648 7.98 4.22 -13.77
N LEU A 649 7.82 2.90 -13.58
CA LEU A 649 7.19 2.05 -14.57
C LEU A 649 5.72 2.43 -14.80
N GLU A 650 4.92 2.53 -13.74
CA GLU A 650 3.48 2.80 -13.83
C GLU A 650 3.19 4.17 -14.46
N GLN A 651 3.99 5.19 -14.11
CA GLN A 651 3.86 6.56 -14.61
C GLN A 651 4.56 6.81 -15.95
N LYS A 652 5.26 5.80 -16.50
CA LYS A 652 6.08 5.91 -17.70
C LYS A 652 7.19 6.98 -17.57
N ASN A 653 7.76 7.11 -16.38
CA ASN A 653 8.85 8.05 -16.08
C ASN A 653 10.21 7.39 -16.31
N TYR A 654 10.54 7.14 -17.59
CA TYR A 654 11.83 6.59 -17.99
C TYR A 654 12.16 7.00 -19.43
N ASP A 655 13.46 6.99 -19.77
CA ASP A 655 13.95 7.43 -21.07
C ASP A 655 14.03 6.27 -22.07
N LEU A 656 13.21 6.34 -23.12
CA LEU A 656 13.21 5.35 -24.20
C LEU A 656 14.50 5.36 -25.03
N GLN A 657 15.27 6.46 -25.03
CA GLN A 657 16.56 6.55 -25.73
C GLN A 657 17.69 5.85 -24.96
N LYS A 658 17.51 5.61 -23.65
CA LYS A 658 18.43 4.86 -22.78
C LYS A 658 18.03 3.40 -22.61
N VAL A 659 17.05 2.93 -23.38
CA VAL A 659 16.67 1.52 -23.41
C VAL A 659 17.85 0.73 -23.97
N ASN A 660 18.47 -0.07 -23.11
CA ASN A 660 19.53 -0.95 -23.54
C ASN A 660 18.90 -2.00 -24.47
N LEU A 661 19.20 -1.92 -25.77
CA LEU A 661 18.84 -2.93 -26.78
C LEU A 661 19.67 -4.22 -26.60
N VAL A 662 19.98 -4.60 -25.36
CA VAL A 662 20.89 -5.70 -25.01
C VAL A 662 20.14 -7.03 -24.92
N HIS A 663 20.86 -8.08 -25.33
CA HIS A 663 20.51 -9.52 -25.40
C HIS A 663 19.33 -10.00 -24.54
N GLY A 664 18.46 -10.77 -25.18
CA GLY A 664 17.38 -11.52 -24.56
C GLY A 664 16.19 -11.63 -25.53
N LYS A 665 15.65 -12.84 -25.71
CA LYS A 665 14.54 -13.11 -26.61
C LYS A 665 13.25 -12.54 -26.03
N ILE A 666 12.44 -11.89 -26.86
CA ILE A 666 11.12 -11.37 -26.44
C ILE A 666 9.95 -12.23 -26.94
N TRP A 667 10.23 -13.28 -27.71
CA TRP A 667 9.28 -14.30 -28.18
C TRP A 667 10.00 -15.55 -28.69
N ALA A 668 9.25 -16.60 -29.05
CA ALA A 668 9.76 -17.86 -29.55
C ALA A 668 10.21 -17.79 -31.04
N GLU A 669 11.25 -17.01 -31.33
CA GLU A 669 11.73 -16.68 -32.69
C GLU A 669 11.96 -17.88 -33.62
N ASN A 670 12.45 -19.00 -33.09
CA ASN A 670 12.75 -20.19 -33.88
C ASN A 670 11.55 -21.13 -34.07
N TYR A 671 10.40 -20.85 -33.44
CA TYR A 671 9.27 -21.77 -33.41
C TYR A 671 8.78 -22.18 -34.80
N ALA A 672 8.58 -21.21 -35.69
CA ALA A 672 8.10 -21.45 -37.05
C ALA A 672 9.06 -22.37 -37.85
N LYS A 673 10.37 -22.25 -37.61
CA LYS A 673 11.38 -23.12 -38.22
C LYS A 673 11.33 -24.52 -37.63
N THR A 674 11.25 -24.64 -36.30
CA THR A 674 11.12 -25.92 -35.59
C THR A 674 9.85 -26.66 -36.00
N LEU A 675 8.75 -25.96 -36.24
CA LEU A 675 7.49 -26.54 -36.67
C LEU A 675 7.58 -27.25 -38.02
N ARG A 676 8.39 -26.73 -38.96
CA ARG A 676 8.57 -27.32 -40.30
C ARG A 676 9.36 -28.62 -40.31
N ASP A 677 10.08 -28.94 -39.24
CA ASP A 677 10.80 -30.20 -39.12
C ASP A 677 9.82 -31.35 -38.78
N ILE A 678 9.14 -31.82 -39.82
CA ILE A 678 8.16 -32.91 -39.77
C ILE A 678 8.77 -34.29 -39.50
N THR A 679 10.10 -34.40 -39.49
CA THR A 679 10.80 -35.68 -39.27
C THR A 679 11.13 -35.94 -37.81
N SER A 680 11.05 -34.91 -36.97
CA SER A 680 11.48 -35.00 -35.58
C SER A 680 10.57 -35.87 -34.71
N PRO A 681 11.15 -36.71 -33.84
CA PRO A 681 10.42 -37.51 -32.87
C PRO A 681 9.96 -36.71 -31.65
N THR A 682 10.09 -35.37 -31.63
CA THR A 682 9.63 -34.53 -30.51
C THR A 682 8.47 -33.62 -30.92
N ALA A 683 7.61 -33.30 -29.95
CA ALA A 683 6.57 -32.30 -30.11
C ALA A 683 7.15 -30.90 -30.33
N THR A 684 6.42 -30.03 -31.04
CA THR A 684 6.87 -28.65 -31.31
C THR A 684 6.81 -27.76 -30.08
N ARG A 685 5.74 -27.86 -29.29
CA ARG A 685 5.54 -27.11 -28.04
C ARG A 685 4.83 -27.98 -27.01
N TYR A 686 5.19 -27.79 -25.74
CA TYR A 686 4.52 -28.38 -24.58
C TYR A 686 4.94 -27.61 -23.31
N ASN A 687 4.13 -27.68 -22.25
CA ASN A 687 4.48 -27.10 -20.97
C ASN A 687 5.63 -27.88 -20.31
N GLY A 688 6.59 -27.16 -19.74
CA GLY A 688 7.81 -27.79 -19.22
C GLY A 688 8.84 -28.11 -20.30
N ASN A 689 8.69 -27.60 -21.53
CA ASN A 689 9.76 -27.62 -22.53
C ASN A 689 10.89 -26.67 -22.09
N PRO A 690 12.11 -27.18 -21.81
CA PRO A 690 13.23 -26.34 -21.33
C PRO A 690 13.58 -25.17 -22.27
N GLU A 691 13.30 -25.27 -23.57
CA GLU A 691 13.54 -24.18 -24.53
C GLU A 691 12.72 -22.91 -24.22
N TYR A 692 11.56 -23.09 -23.58
CA TYR A 692 10.60 -22.01 -23.30
C TYR A 692 10.38 -21.79 -21.78
N LEU A 693 11.25 -22.33 -20.93
CA LEU A 693 11.26 -22.05 -19.49
C LEU A 693 12.30 -20.98 -19.18
N HIS A 694 11.86 -19.80 -18.75
CA HIS A 694 12.77 -18.72 -18.38
C HIS A 694 12.06 -17.71 -17.48
N GLU A 695 12.52 -17.56 -16.24
CA GLU A 695 11.99 -16.57 -15.29
C GLU A 695 10.46 -16.53 -15.28
N SER A 696 9.85 -15.43 -15.73
CA SER A 696 8.39 -15.27 -15.82
C SER A 696 7.71 -16.24 -16.80
N SER A 697 8.40 -16.62 -17.88
CA SER A 697 7.89 -17.54 -18.91
C SER A 697 7.86 -18.97 -18.38
N GLY A 698 6.65 -19.49 -18.17
CA GLY A 698 6.42 -20.80 -17.58
C GLY A 698 6.47 -20.83 -16.04
N CYS A 699 6.58 -19.68 -15.36
CA CYS A 699 6.73 -19.66 -13.90
C CYS A 699 5.56 -20.27 -13.12
N SER A 700 4.36 -20.40 -13.71
CA SER A 700 3.16 -20.93 -13.03
C SER A 700 2.80 -20.24 -11.72
N GLY A 701 3.09 -18.94 -11.60
CA GLY A 701 2.86 -18.19 -10.36
C GLY A 701 3.89 -18.46 -9.26
N LYS A 702 5.04 -19.09 -9.59
CA LYS A 702 6.23 -19.15 -8.70
C LYS A 702 7.00 -17.84 -8.61
N LEU A 703 6.62 -16.84 -9.39
CA LEU A 703 7.10 -15.47 -9.31
C LEU A 703 5.89 -14.53 -9.27
N VAL A 704 6.09 -13.33 -8.72
CA VAL A 704 5.12 -12.25 -8.83
C VAL A 704 5.54 -11.36 -9.98
N VAL A 705 4.91 -11.52 -11.14
CA VAL A 705 5.26 -10.78 -12.35
C VAL A 705 4.53 -9.43 -12.36
N PHE A 706 5.27 -8.32 -12.35
CA PHE A 706 4.75 -6.95 -12.38
C PHE A 706 4.60 -6.42 -13.80
N ALA A 707 5.47 -6.82 -14.72
CA ALA A 707 5.36 -6.46 -16.12
C ALA A 707 6.15 -7.41 -17.03
N VAL A 708 5.70 -7.51 -18.28
CA VAL A 708 6.40 -8.24 -19.33
C VAL A 708 6.55 -7.37 -20.57
N ARG A 709 7.70 -7.46 -21.23
CA ARG A 709 7.96 -6.78 -22.50
C ARG A 709 7.89 -7.80 -23.64
N LEU A 710 7.04 -7.53 -24.61
CA LEU A 710 6.69 -8.46 -25.68
C LEU A 710 6.73 -7.76 -27.05
N PRO A 711 7.05 -8.48 -28.14
CA PRO A 711 6.86 -7.98 -29.48
C PRO A 711 5.38 -8.02 -29.83
N THR A 712 5.03 -7.17 -30.76
CA THR A 712 3.81 -7.26 -31.54
C THR A 712 4.21 -7.62 -32.96
N PHE A 713 3.24 -7.85 -33.85
CA PHE A 713 3.52 -8.25 -35.22
C PHE A 713 2.70 -7.44 -36.21
N GLU A 714 3.11 -7.34 -37.46
CA GLU A 714 2.31 -6.70 -38.50
C GLU A 714 1.01 -7.48 -38.71
N ALA A 715 -0.11 -6.75 -38.74
CA ALA A 715 -1.40 -7.32 -39.11
C ALA A 715 -1.45 -7.51 -40.63
N ALA A 716 -2.04 -8.61 -41.09
CA ALA A 716 -2.32 -8.77 -42.51
C ALA A 716 -3.42 -7.77 -42.94
N GLU A 717 -3.21 -7.06 -44.05
CA GLU A 717 -4.22 -6.12 -44.60
C GLU A 717 -5.56 -6.83 -44.88
N GLU A 718 -5.48 -8.03 -45.46
CA GLU A 718 -6.60 -8.94 -45.64
C GLU A 718 -6.16 -10.40 -45.45
N ALA A 719 -7.05 -11.22 -44.90
CA ALA A 719 -6.86 -12.66 -44.74
C ALA A 719 -8.08 -13.42 -45.29
N THR A 720 -7.81 -14.64 -45.76
CA THR A 720 -8.82 -15.58 -46.25
C THR A 720 -8.69 -16.93 -45.53
N THR A 721 -9.79 -17.65 -45.44
CA THR A 721 -9.85 -18.97 -44.80
C THR A 721 -10.33 -20.01 -45.79
N TYR A 722 -9.68 -21.17 -45.80
CA TYR A 722 -10.11 -22.36 -46.51
C TYR A 722 -10.64 -23.38 -45.49
N PHE A 723 -11.84 -23.89 -45.75
CA PHE A 723 -12.43 -24.99 -45.00
C PHE A 723 -12.17 -26.28 -45.77
N ILE A 724 -11.46 -27.21 -45.14
CA ILE A 724 -10.99 -28.46 -45.71
C ILE A 724 -11.61 -29.61 -44.91
N SER A 725 -12.08 -30.64 -45.61
CA SER A 725 -12.85 -31.72 -45.01
C SER A 725 -12.43 -33.08 -45.56
N SER A 726 -12.35 -34.08 -44.68
CA SER A 726 -12.01 -35.46 -45.05
C SER A 726 -12.69 -36.48 -44.14
N ASN A 727 -12.83 -37.72 -44.62
CA ASN A 727 -13.19 -38.90 -43.81
C ASN A 727 -11.96 -39.75 -43.46
N ASN A 728 -10.75 -39.30 -43.83
CA ASN A 728 -9.50 -40.00 -43.57
C ASN A 728 -8.55 -39.06 -42.81
N GLU A 729 -8.28 -39.36 -41.54
CA GLU A 729 -7.37 -38.55 -40.73
C GLU A 729 -5.95 -38.49 -41.33
N THR A 730 -5.47 -39.59 -41.90
CA THR A 730 -4.14 -39.67 -42.51
C THR A 730 -4.00 -38.72 -43.69
N GLU A 731 -5.05 -38.52 -44.48
CA GLU A 731 -5.06 -37.56 -45.60
C GLU A 731 -4.81 -36.13 -45.11
N LEU A 732 -5.38 -35.75 -43.95
CA LEU A 732 -5.11 -34.44 -43.36
C LEU A 732 -3.69 -34.33 -42.77
N ILE A 733 -3.16 -35.41 -42.19
CA ILE A 733 -1.78 -35.46 -41.69
C ILE A 733 -0.78 -35.30 -42.85
N ASP A 734 -1.01 -35.99 -43.95
CA ASP A 734 -0.21 -35.88 -45.17
C ASP A 734 -0.34 -34.48 -45.77
N LEU A 735 -1.54 -33.89 -45.77
CA LEU A 735 -1.74 -32.50 -46.17
C LEU A 735 -0.94 -31.52 -45.30
N ARG A 736 -0.93 -31.72 -43.98
CA ARG A 736 -0.11 -30.92 -43.07
C ARG A 736 1.36 -31.04 -43.43
N ARG A 737 1.88 -32.26 -43.62
CA ARG A 737 3.30 -32.49 -43.96
C ARG A 737 3.67 -31.81 -45.29
N TYR A 738 2.80 -31.96 -46.28
CA TYR A 738 2.92 -31.32 -47.58
C TYR A 738 2.96 -29.80 -47.45
N LEU A 739 1.98 -29.18 -46.78
CA LEU A 739 1.92 -27.72 -46.62
C LEU A 739 3.05 -27.16 -45.75
N LEU A 740 3.50 -27.88 -44.71
CA LEU A 740 4.68 -27.49 -43.91
C LEU A 740 5.98 -27.51 -44.72
N THR A 741 6.03 -28.27 -45.81
CA THR A 741 7.21 -28.40 -46.68
C THR A 741 7.14 -27.39 -47.83
N GLU A 742 6.00 -27.36 -48.55
CA GLU A 742 5.88 -26.65 -49.82
C GLU A 742 5.48 -25.18 -49.68
N MET A 743 4.70 -24.79 -48.67
CA MET A 743 4.26 -23.40 -48.56
C MET A 743 5.45 -22.48 -48.27
N THR A 744 5.53 -21.35 -48.98
CA THR A 744 6.57 -20.33 -48.79
C THR A 744 6.46 -19.71 -47.39
N THR A 745 5.26 -19.31 -46.99
CA THR A 745 4.96 -18.77 -45.66
C THR A 745 3.93 -19.66 -44.97
N LEU A 746 4.16 -19.98 -43.69
CA LEU A 746 3.21 -20.78 -42.91
C LEU A 746 1.85 -20.07 -42.79
N PRO A 747 0.72 -20.81 -42.72
CA PRO A 747 -0.57 -20.20 -42.39
C PRO A 747 -0.55 -19.42 -41.09
N SER A 748 -1.44 -18.44 -40.94
CA SER A 748 -1.59 -17.71 -39.68
C SER A 748 -2.28 -18.58 -38.62
N GLN A 749 -3.30 -19.34 -39.02
CA GLN A 749 -4.03 -20.29 -38.16
C GLN A 749 -4.38 -21.57 -38.94
N ALA A 750 -4.44 -22.71 -38.24
CA ALA A 750 -4.90 -23.99 -38.80
C ALA A 750 -5.57 -24.81 -37.69
N GLU A 751 -6.89 -24.68 -37.61
CA GLU A 751 -7.68 -25.25 -36.52
C GLU A 751 -8.42 -26.51 -36.96
N TYR A 752 -8.37 -27.54 -36.12
CA TYR A 752 -9.08 -28.80 -36.34
C TYR A 752 -10.33 -28.89 -35.47
N ILE A 753 -11.40 -29.44 -36.04
CA ILE A 753 -12.60 -29.86 -35.31
C ILE A 753 -13.15 -31.16 -35.90
N HIS A 754 -13.44 -32.13 -35.03
CA HIS A 754 -14.11 -33.37 -35.40
C HIS A 754 -15.63 -33.16 -35.50
N ARG A 755 -16.34 -33.91 -36.35
CA ARG A 755 -17.81 -33.85 -36.52
C ARG A 755 -18.55 -33.93 -35.18
N HIS A 756 -18.17 -34.86 -34.30
CA HIS A 756 -18.79 -34.97 -32.98
C HIS A 756 -18.68 -33.67 -32.17
N ALA A 757 -17.51 -33.02 -32.16
CA ALA A 757 -17.31 -31.76 -31.46
C ALA A 757 -18.11 -30.61 -32.10
N PHE A 758 -18.21 -30.60 -33.44
CA PHE A 758 -19.02 -29.64 -34.18
C PHE A 758 -20.50 -29.75 -33.79
N ASP A 759 -21.05 -30.97 -33.84
CA ASP A 759 -22.46 -31.26 -33.53
C ASP A 759 -22.80 -30.95 -32.07
N LEU A 760 -21.93 -31.34 -31.14
CA LEU A 760 -22.09 -31.04 -29.72
C LEU A 760 -22.08 -29.53 -29.47
N THR A 761 -21.20 -28.79 -30.12
CA THR A 761 -21.11 -27.33 -29.99
C THR A 761 -22.38 -26.67 -30.54
N GLN A 762 -22.84 -27.06 -31.73
CA GLN A 762 -24.07 -26.56 -32.32
C GLN A 762 -25.30 -26.88 -31.46
N ARG A 763 -25.29 -28.02 -30.75
CA ARG A 763 -26.41 -28.43 -29.90
C ARG A 763 -26.42 -27.76 -28.52
N TYR A 764 -25.27 -27.68 -27.85
CA TYR A 764 -25.18 -27.33 -26.43
C TYR A 764 -24.55 -25.96 -26.15
N ALA A 765 -23.73 -25.44 -27.06
CA ALA A 765 -23.02 -24.17 -26.91
C ALA A 765 -23.57 -23.04 -27.81
N LYS A 766 -24.77 -23.22 -28.39
CA LYS A 766 -25.40 -22.25 -29.32
C LYS A 766 -25.54 -20.83 -28.77
N HIS A 767 -26.06 -20.70 -27.55
CA HIS A 767 -26.11 -19.44 -26.82
C HIS A 767 -24.75 -18.73 -26.71
N MET A 768 -23.65 -19.46 -26.53
CA MET A 768 -22.32 -18.87 -26.32
C MET A 768 -21.78 -18.25 -27.58
N TYR A 769 -21.71 -19.01 -28.68
CA TYR A 769 -21.17 -18.44 -29.91
C TYR A 769 -22.07 -17.32 -30.46
N LYS A 770 -23.39 -17.35 -30.19
CA LYS A 770 -24.27 -16.24 -30.55
C LYS A 770 -24.09 -15.01 -29.67
N ALA A 771 -23.85 -15.19 -28.37
CA ALA A 771 -23.51 -14.09 -27.48
C ALA A 771 -22.20 -13.41 -27.92
N ILE A 772 -21.18 -14.20 -28.31
CA ILE A 772 -19.91 -13.67 -28.86
C ILE A 772 -20.15 -12.95 -30.19
N ASP A 773 -20.99 -13.50 -31.07
CA ASP A 773 -21.34 -12.93 -32.37
C ASP A 773 -22.02 -11.54 -32.26
N ILE A 774 -22.93 -11.35 -31.29
CA ILE A 774 -23.72 -10.13 -31.10
C ILE A 774 -23.00 -9.11 -30.22
N TRP A 775 -22.53 -9.53 -29.04
CA TRP A 775 -22.04 -8.61 -27.99
C TRP A 775 -20.53 -8.58 -27.88
N GLY A 776 -19.84 -9.42 -28.65
CA GLY A 776 -18.41 -9.59 -28.55
C GLY A 776 -17.99 -10.45 -27.36
N ALA A 777 -16.81 -11.03 -27.51
CA ALA A 777 -16.06 -11.76 -26.50
C ALA A 777 -16.01 -11.05 -25.14
N GLU A 778 -15.72 -9.75 -25.12
CA GLU A 778 -15.49 -8.97 -23.90
C GLU A 778 -16.67 -8.96 -22.89
N LYS A 779 -17.90 -9.23 -23.32
CA LYS A 779 -19.08 -9.23 -22.45
C LYS A 779 -19.37 -10.58 -21.80
N ILE A 780 -18.71 -11.65 -22.24
CA ILE A 780 -18.98 -13.02 -21.76
C ILE A 780 -18.75 -13.16 -20.24
N PRO A 781 -17.67 -12.65 -19.62
CA PRO A 781 -17.48 -12.76 -18.17
C PRO A 781 -18.61 -12.11 -17.35
N ALA A 782 -19.15 -10.98 -17.83
CA ALA A 782 -20.27 -10.30 -17.19
C ALA A 782 -21.56 -11.13 -17.26
N LEU A 783 -21.79 -11.82 -18.39
CA LEU A 783 -22.93 -12.74 -18.56
C LEU A 783 -22.83 -13.95 -17.62
N PHE A 784 -21.63 -14.52 -17.44
CA PHE A 784 -21.43 -15.59 -16.45
C PHE A 784 -21.69 -15.12 -15.02
N LYS A 785 -21.22 -13.91 -14.67
CA LYS A 785 -21.51 -13.32 -13.37
C LYS A 785 -23.02 -13.13 -13.16
N PHE A 786 -23.73 -12.62 -14.17
CA PHE A 786 -25.18 -12.44 -14.13
C PHE A 786 -25.93 -13.77 -13.98
N LYS A 787 -25.55 -14.79 -14.76
CA LYS A 787 -26.08 -16.16 -14.62
C LYS A 787 -25.90 -16.70 -13.20
N ALA A 788 -24.71 -16.56 -12.62
CA ALA A 788 -24.42 -17.05 -11.27
C ALA A 788 -25.34 -16.42 -10.20
N HIS A 789 -25.70 -15.14 -10.34
CA HIS A 789 -26.66 -14.47 -9.44
C HIS A 789 -28.06 -15.06 -9.58
N ILE A 790 -28.50 -15.33 -10.82
CA ILE A 790 -29.79 -15.98 -11.10
C ILE A 790 -29.82 -17.40 -10.53
N ASP A 791 -28.74 -18.17 -10.71
CA ASP A 791 -28.62 -19.53 -10.16
C ASP A 791 -28.72 -19.51 -8.62
N GLN A 792 -28.06 -18.56 -7.96
CA GLN A 792 -28.12 -18.41 -6.51
C GLN A 792 -29.52 -18.00 -6.02
N PHE A 793 -30.25 -17.18 -6.79
CA PHE A 793 -31.62 -16.82 -6.50
C PHE A 793 -32.55 -18.04 -6.55
N PHE A 794 -32.51 -18.83 -7.63
CA PHE A 794 -33.38 -20.00 -7.78
C PHE A 794 -33.04 -21.14 -6.82
N ARG A 795 -31.79 -21.29 -6.40
CA ARG A 795 -31.38 -22.27 -5.37
C ARG A 795 -32.03 -22.06 -3.99
N LYS A 796 -32.55 -20.87 -3.70
CA LYS A 796 -33.29 -20.58 -2.46
C LYS A 796 -34.70 -21.15 -2.45
N PHE A 797 -35.21 -21.62 -3.59
CA PHE A 797 -36.57 -22.12 -3.73
C PHE A 797 -36.56 -23.64 -3.99
N PRO A 798 -37.00 -24.47 -3.03
CA PRO A 798 -36.91 -25.94 -3.14
C PRO A 798 -37.76 -26.57 -4.25
N LEU A 799 -38.66 -25.80 -4.89
CA LEU A 799 -39.49 -26.24 -6.01
C LEU A 799 -38.75 -26.27 -7.35
N PHE A 800 -37.60 -25.61 -7.48
CA PHE A 800 -36.82 -25.57 -8.70
C PHE A 800 -35.59 -26.48 -8.62
N PRO A 801 -35.24 -27.22 -9.69
CA PRO A 801 -34.03 -28.02 -9.72
C PRO A 801 -32.78 -27.12 -9.65
N ASN A 802 -31.69 -27.65 -9.07
CA ASN A 802 -30.42 -26.91 -8.89
C ASN A 802 -29.77 -26.40 -10.19
N ASN A 803 -30.21 -26.90 -11.35
CA ASN A 803 -29.76 -26.53 -12.69
C ASN A 803 -30.90 -25.94 -13.56
N PHE A 804 -31.87 -25.28 -12.93
CA PHE A 804 -33.02 -24.68 -13.63
C PHE A 804 -32.63 -23.73 -14.75
N THR A 805 -31.71 -22.80 -14.51
CA THR A 805 -31.22 -21.84 -15.52
C THR A 805 -30.55 -22.54 -16.69
N ASP A 806 -29.71 -23.55 -16.43
CA ASP A 806 -29.04 -24.33 -17.47
C ASP A 806 -30.04 -25.08 -18.36
N ARG A 807 -31.10 -25.62 -17.76
CA ARG A 807 -32.20 -26.26 -18.51
C ARG A 807 -32.95 -25.27 -19.40
N LEU A 808 -33.17 -24.03 -18.95
CA LEU A 808 -33.77 -22.97 -19.78
C LEU A 808 -32.86 -22.58 -20.94
N ILE A 809 -31.56 -22.40 -20.70
CA ILE A 809 -30.56 -22.13 -21.75
C ILE A 809 -30.57 -23.27 -22.78
N GLN A 810 -30.62 -24.53 -22.33
CA GLN A 810 -30.65 -25.67 -23.25
C GLN A 810 -31.98 -25.83 -23.99
N LEU A 811 -33.10 -25.39 -23.40
CA LEU A 811 -34.38 -25.30 -24.10
C LEU A 811 -34.31 -24.23 -25.21
N PHE A 812 -33.74 -23.06 -24.92
CA PHE A 812 -33.48 -22.02 -25.92
C PHE A 812 -32.59 -22.54 -27.06
N ASN A 813 -31.49 -23.22 -26.74
CA ASN A 813 -30.60 -23.82 -27.75
C ASN A 813 -31.32 -24.85 -28.64
N ARG A 814 -32.31 -25.57 -28.08
CA ARG A 814 -33.10 -26.57 -28.82
C ARG A 814 -34.14 -25.93 -29.75
N LEU A 815 -34.81 -24.86 -29.30
CA LEU A 815 -35.89 -24.21 -30.05
C LEU A 815 -35.39 -23.26 -31.13
N THR A 816 -34.17 -22.75 -31.02
CA THR A 816 -33.58 -21.84 -32.00
C THR A 816 -33.01 -22.59 -33.20
N PRO A 817 -33.17 -22.08 -34.44
CA PRO A 817 -32.58 -22.72 -35.62
C PRO A 817 -31.05 -22.70 -35.56
N SER A 818 -30.41 -23.44 -36.45
CA SER A 818 -28.96 -23.30 -36.64
C SER A 818 -28.66 -21.94 -37.27
N TRP A 819 -27.61 -21.27 -36.77
CA TRP A 819 -27.09 -20.02 -37.33
C TRP A 819 -25.75 -20.22 -38.05
N ILE A 820 -25.47 -21.47 -38.41
CA ILE A 820 -24.25 -21.86 -39.13
C ILE A 820 -24.57 -21.87 -40.62
N GLU A 821 -23.70 -21.30 -41.43
CA GLU A 821 -23.87 -21.27 -42.89
C GLU A 821 -24.11 -22.67 -43.49
N PRO A 822 -25.05 -22.82 -44.47
CA PRO A 822 -25.47 -24.13 -44.98
C PRO A 822 -24.33 -24.99 -45.56
N ARG A 823 -23.32 -24.36 -46.20
CA ARG A 823 -22.20 -25.10 -46.82
C ARG A 823 -21.30 -25.76 -45.78
N LEU A 824 -21.10 -25.11 -44.62
CA LEU A 824 -20.39 -25.71 -43.49
C LEU A 824 -21.16 -26.91 -42.92
N GLN A 825 -22.49 -26.79 -42.79
CA GLN A 825 -23.33 -27.89 -42.31
C GLN A 825 -23.34 -29.07 -43.28
N ALA A 826 -23.46 -28.81 -44.58
CA ALA A 826 -23.41 -29.84 -45.61
C ALA A 826 -22.06 -30.57 -45.60
N SER A 827 -20.96 -29.83 -45.46
CA SER A 827 -19.63 -30.43 -45.32
C SER A 827 -19.51 -31.28 -44.04
N ASN A 828 -20.02 -30.81 -42.89
CA ASN A 828 -20.05 -31.56 -41.64
C ASN A 828 -20.90 -32.84 -41.70
N GLN A 829 -22.00 -32.83 -42.47
CA GLN A 829 -22.80 -34.03 -42.71
C GLN A 829 -22.08 -35.06 -43.61
N GLN A 830 -21.22 -34.60 -44.52
CA GLN A 830 -20.52 -35.44 -45.49
C GLN A 830 -19.18 -35.98 -44.98
N TYR A 831 -18.45 -35.19 -44.18
CA TYR A 831 -17.08 -35.52 -43.73
C TYR A 831 -16.94 -35.50 -42.21
N GLU A 832 -16.05 -36.33 -41.66
CA GLU A 832 -15.83 -36.48 -40.20
C GLU A 832 -14.79 -35.50 -39.64
N HIS A 833 -13.80 -35.13 -40.44
CA HIS A 833 -12.69 -34.29 -40.05
C HIS A 833 -12.73 -32.96 -40.77
N HIS A 834 -12.58 -31.86 -40.04
CA HIS A 834 -12.55 -30.51 -40.61
C HIS A 834 -11.31 -29.73 -40.17
N LEU A 835 -10.69 -29.05 -41.11
CA LEU A 835 -9.50 -28.22 -40.94
C LEU A 835 -9.75 -26.83 -41.53
N MET A 836 -9.57 -25.80 -40.71
CA MET A 836 -9.74 -24.40 -41.09
C MET A 836 -8.37 -23.75 -41.22
N ILE A 837 -7.88 -23.55 -42.44
CA ILE A 837 -6.58 -22.92 -42.70
C ILE A 837 -6.79 -21.46 -43.07
N LYS A 838 -6.22 -20.56 -42.26
CA LYS A 838 -6.24 -19.11 -42.50
C LYS A 838 -4.87 -18.63 -42.99
N VAL A 839 -4.86 -17.92 -44.10
CA VAL A 839 -3.66 -17.35 -44.72
C VAL A 839 -3.86 -15.89 -45.04
N ASP A 840 -2.76 -15.17 -45.21
CA ASP A 840 -2.79 -13.79 -45.69
C ASP A 840 -3.29 -13.80 -47.15
N GLN A 841 -4.01 -12.77 -47.57
CA GLN A 841 -4.64 -12.74 -48.91
C GLN A 841 -3.62 -12.96 -50.05
N GLN A 842 -2.39 -12.49 -49.87
CA GLN A 842 -1.28 -12.69 -50.80
C GLN A 842 -0.86 -14.16 -50.99
N GLN A 843 -1.13 -15.02 -50.02
CA GLN A 843 -0.81 -16.46 -50.05
C GLN A 843 -2.02 -17.31 -50.48
N SER A 844 -3.17 -16.69 -50.75
CA SER A 844 -4.40 -17.39 -51.09
C SER A 844 -4.27 -18.24 -52.36
N ASP A 845 -3.63 -17.68 -53.39
CA ASP A 845 -3.47 -18.37 -54.68
C ASP A 845 -2.50 -19.55 -54.56
N GLU A 846 -1.37 -19.38 -53.86
CA GLU A 846 -0.43 -20.46 -53.54
C GLU A 846 -1.13 -21.60 -52.80
N LEU A 847 -1.87 -21.31 -51.72
CA LEU A 847 -2.58 -22.33 -50.98
C LEU A 847 -3.63 -23.04 -51.86
N ARG A 848 -4.37 -22.31 -52.69
CA ARG A 848 -5.38 -22.90 -53.59
C ARG A 848 -4.74 -23.84 -54.62
N GLU A 849 -3.59 -23.48 -55.17
CA GLU A 849 -2.85 -24.33 -56.11
C GLU A 849 -2.33 -25.60 -55.44
N LEU A 850 -1.73 -25.46 -54.25
CA LEU A 850 -1.26 -26.59 -53.46
C LEU A 850 -2.40 -27.54 -53.06
N LEU A 851 -3.56 -27.01 -52.66
CA LEU A 851 -4.75 -27.81 -52.33
C LEU A 851 -5.30 -28.52 -53.57
N ASN A 852 -5.41 -27.84 -54.72
CA ASN A 852 -5.84 -28.46 -55.96
C ASN A 852 -4.90 -29.59 -56.40
N HIS A 853 -3.58 -29.39 -56.24
CA HIS A 853 -2.58 -30.41 -56.53
C HIS A 853 -2.72 -31.62 -55.60
N PHE A 854 -2.78 -31.38 -54.29
CA PHE A 854 -2.87 -32.44 -53.28
C PHE A 854 -4.14 -33.29 -53.44
N PHE A 855 -5.30 -32.65 -53.66
CA PHE A 855 -6.58 -33.34 -53.82
C PHE A 855 -6.88 -33.77 -55.28
N ASN A 856 -5.90 -33.73 -56.19
CA ASN A 856 -6.06 -34.09 -57.61
C ASN A 856 -7.28 -33.43 -58.30
N GLY A 857 -7.61 -32.19 -57.93
CA GLY A 857 -8.74 -31.44 -58.49
C GLY A 857 -10.13 -31.80 -57.95
N SER A 858 -10.24 -32.58 -56.86
CA SER A 858 -11.51 -32.84 -56.16
C SER A 858 -12.11 -31.55 -55.57
N LYS A 859 -13.24 -31.11 -56.12
CA LYS A 859 -13.89 -29.82 -55.75
C LYS A 859 -14.73 -29.89 -54.47
N ASP A 860 -14.98 -31.08 -53.93
CA ASP A 860 -15.92 -31.28 -52.83
C ASP A 860 -15.24 -31.38 -51.45
N GLN A 861 -13.90 -31.45 -51.40
CA GLN A 861 -13.12 -31.63 -50.15
C GLN A 861 -12.63 -30.31 -49.54
N PHE A 862 -12.59 -29.21 -50.29
CA PHE A 862 -12.25 -27.91 -49.72
C PHE A 862 -12.93 -26.75 -50.45
N PHE A 863 -13.12 -25.64 -49.75
CA PHE A 863 -13.60 -24.39 -50.35
C PHE A 863 -13.07 -23.16 -49.62
N GLN A 864 -12.95 -22.05 -50.36
CA GLN A 864 -12.69 -20.74 -49.78
C GLN A 864 -13.96 -20.24 -49.07
N CYS A 865 -13.82 -19.88 -47.79
CA CYS A 865 -14.90 -19.33 -46.98
C CYS A 865 -15.24 -17.90 -47.41
N THR A 866 -16.54 -17.59 -47.42
CA THR A 866 -17.04 -16.22 -47.29
C THR A 866 -16.77 -15.69 -45.87
N LYS A 867 -16.87 -14.38 -45.65
CA LYS A 867 -16.68 -13.79 -44.32
C LYS A 867 -17.65 -14.34 -43.26
N ALA A 868 -18.89 -14.67 -43.65
CA ALA A 868 -19.87 -15.28 -42.75
C ALA A 868 -19.47 -16.71 -42.35
N GLU A 869 -19.02 -17.51 -43.32
CA GLU A 869 -18.55 -18.88 -43.07
C GLU A 869 -17.28 -18.91 -42.23
N GLU A 870 -16.30 -18.03 -42.52
CA GLU A 870 -15.09 -17.89 -41.70
C GLU A 870 -15.46 -17.59 -40.24
N LYS A 871 -16.32 -16.58 -40.02
CA LYS A 871 -16.77 -16.21 -38.68
C LYS A 871 -17.44 -17.38 -37.97
N ASN A 872 -18.34 -18.10 -38.65
CA ASN A 872 -19.05 -19.24 -38.09
C ASN A 872 -18.11 -20.41 -37.74
N ALA A 873 -17.18 -20.76 -38.64
CA ALA A 873 -16.25 -21.86 -38.44
C ALA A 873 -15.38 -21.63 -37.19
N PHE A 874 -14.78 -20.43 -37.06
CA PHE A 874 -13.96 -20.09 -35.89
C PHE A 874 -14.77 -19.96 -34.60
N LEU A 875 -15.98 -19.39 -34.65
CA LEU A 875 -16.86 -19.30 -33.49
C LEU A 875 -17.24 -20.66 -32.93
N ILE A 876 -17.56 -21.63 -33.80
CA ILE A 876 -17.83 -23.02 -33.39
C ILE A 876 -16.56 -23.61 -32.77
N ARG A 877 -15.43 -23.55 -33.47
CA ARG A 877 -14.15 -24.10 -33.00
C ARG A 877 -13.75 -23.61 -31.62
N PHE A 878 -13.93 -22.31 -31.32
CA PHE A 878 -13.58 -21.76 -30.01
C PHE A 878 -14.64 -22.03 -28.93
N ALA A 879 -15.91 -22.21 -29.31
CA ALA A 879 -16.97 -22.59 -28.37
C ALA A 879 -16.93 -24.06 -27.94
N VAL A 880 -16.19 -24.92 -28.64
CA VAL A 880 -16.04 -26.36 -28.33
C VAL A 880 -15.67 -26.60 -26.86
N GLY A 881 -14.77 -25.81 -26.28
CA GLY A 881 -14.26 -26.02 -24.92
C GLY A 881 -15.33 -25.99 -23.82
N GLY A 882 -16.52 -25.43 -24.09
CA GLY A 882 -17.64 -25.42 -23.15
C GLY A 882 -18.74 -26.46 -23.42
N CYS A 883 -18.77 -27.09 -24.60
CA CYS A 883 -19.97 -27.83 -25.04
C CYS A 883 -20.33 -29.02 -24.13
N VAL A 884 -19.34 -29.82 -23.73
CA VAL A 884 -19.54 -30.98 -22.84
C VAL A 884 -19.85 -30.54 -21.40
N VAL A 885 -19.26 -29.42 -20.95
CA VAL A 885 -19.59 -28.82 -19.66
C VAL A 885 -21.05 -28.40 -19.60
N TYR A 886 -21.55 -27.69 -20.62
CA TYR A 886 -22.96 -27.28 -20.69
C TYR A 886 -23.92 -28.47 -20.76
N TYR A 887 -23.51 -29.58 -21.40
CA TYR A 887 -24.25 -30.84 -21.34
C TYR A 887 -24.35 -31.36 -19.90
N CYS A 888 -23.21 -31.48 -19.20
CA CYS A 888 -23.16 -31.93 -17.81
C CYS A 888 -24.03 -31.07 -16.88
N GLU A 889 -23.88 -29.75 -16.95
CA GLU A 889 -24.66 -28.80 -16.12
C GLU A 889 -26.16 -28.95 -16.35
N SER A 890 -26.60 -29.04 -17.61
CA SER A 890 -28.02 -29.16 -17.94
C SER A 890 -28.66 -30.51 -17.57
N THR A 891 -27.84 -31.56 -17.47
CA THR A 891 -28.27 -32.92 -17.12
C THR A 891 -28.08 -33.24 -15.63
N GLY A 892 -27.38 -32.39 -14.89
CA GLY A 892 -27.09 -32.58 -13.46
C GLY A 892 -25.91 -33.50 -13.19
N ILE A 893 -25.07 -33.76 -14.19
CA ILE A 893 -23.81 -34.51 -14.03
C ILE A 893 -22.76 -33.55 -13.49
N ASP A 894 -22.04 -33.94 -12.43
CA ASP A 894 -20.88 -33.17 -11.97
C ASP A 894 -19.69 -33.39 -12.92
N PRO A 895 -19.25 -32.35 -13.67
CA PRO A 895 -18.13 -32.49 -14.59
C PRO A 895 -16.83 -32.87 -13.88
N ASN A 896 -16.65 -32.53 -12.60
CA ASN A 896 -15.44 -32.90 -11.84
C ASN A 896 -15.31 -34.41 -11.60
N GLN A 897 -16.42 -35.14 -11.66
CA GLN A 897 -16.43 -36.58 -11.39
C GLN A 897 -16.28 -37.42 -12.66
N ARG A 898 -16.74 -36.93 -13.81
CA ARG A 898 -16.88 -37.76 -15.03
C ARG A 898 -16.28 -37.17 -16.30
N LEU A 899 -15.92 -35.89 -16.33
CA LEU A 899 -15.36 -35.25 -17.53
C LEU A 899 -13.84 -35.15 -17.44
N VAL A 900 -13.14 -36.01 -18.18
CA VAL A 900 -11.69 -36.04 -18.24
C VAL A 900 -11.21 -35.39 -19.54
N SER A 901 -10.32 -34.41 -19.44
CA SER A 901 -9.70 -33.80 -20.62
C SER A 901 -8.22 -34.02 -20.68
N PHE A 902 -7.76 -34.13 -21.92
CA PHE A 902 -6.37 -34.30 -22.31
C PHE A 902 -5.96 -33.14 -23.19
N ASP A 903 -4.82 -32.56 -22.85
CA ASP A 903 -4.16 -31.50 -23.58
C ASP A 903 -2.79 -32.03 -24.04
N VAL A 904 -2.69 -32.43 -25.30
CA VAL A 904 -1.63 -33.33 -25.77
C VAL A 904 -0.92 -32.72 -26.97
N ALA A 905 0.41 -32.71 -26.93
CA ALA A 905 1.26 -32.40 -28.05
C ALA A 905 1.90 -33.69 -28.58
N PHE A 906 1.52 -34.09 -29.78
CA PHE A 906 2.09 -35.24 -30.47
C PHE A 906 3.45 -34.91 -31.09
N ARG A 907 4.21 -35.95 -31.44
CA ARG A 907 5.51 -35.80 -32.11
C ARG A 907 5.30 -35.20 -33.49
N ARG A 908 6.26 -34.40 -33.97
CA ARG A 908 6.14 -33.75 -35.29
C ARG A 908 6.03 -34.76 -36.44
N ASN A 909 6.63 -35.93 -36.26
CA ASN A 909 6.58 -37.08 -37.17
C ASN A 909 5.50 -38.12 -36.87
N ASP A 910 4.57 -37.85 -35.94
CA ASP A 910 3.53 -38.84 -35.60
C ASP A 910 2.58 -39.05 -36.79
N ASP A 911 2.10 -40.29 -36.96
CA ASP A 911 1.22 -40.71 -38.06
C ASP A 911 -0.26 -40.74 -37.67
N CYS A 912 -0.56 -40.45 -36.41
CA CYS A 912 -1.93 -40.34 -35.90
C CYS A 912 -2.16 -38.94 -35.30
N TRP A 913 -3.37 -38.42 -35.42
CA TRP A 913 -3.81 -37.14 -34.87
C TRP A 913 -4.72 -37.33 -33.65
N SER A 914 -5.54 -38.36 -33.65
CA SER A 914 -6.46 -38.65 -32.55
C SER A 914 -5.77 -39.47 -31.44
N ILE A 915 -6.30 -39.44 -30.20
CA ILE A 915 -5.89 -40.39 -29.17
C ILE A 915 -6.72 -41.64 -29.43
N ASP A 916 -6.17 -42.56 -30.24
CA ASP A 916 -6.82 -43.83 -30.51
C ASP A 916 -6.79 -44.69 -29.23
N LEU A 917 -7.87 -44.62 -28.45
CA LEU A 917 -7.97 -45.30 -27.18
C LEU A 917 -8.02 -46.83 -27.39
N PRO A 918 -7.22 -47.61 -26.65
CA PRO A 918 -7.41 -49.05 -26.55
C PRO A 918 -8.88 -49.42 -26.26
N ASP A 919 -9.37 -50.53 -26.83
CA ASP A 919 -10.79 -50.92 -26.76
C ASP A 919 -11.36 -50.92 -25.33
N TYR A 920 -10.55 -51.34 -24.35
CA TYR A 920 -10.97 -51.38 -22.94
C TYR A 920 -11.20 -49.99 -22.31
N LEU A 921 -10.54 -48.94 -22.81
CA LEU A 921 -10.78 -47.55 -22.42
C LEU A 921 -11.92 -46.95 -23.23
N LYS A 922 -11.98 -47.23 -24.53
CA LYS A 922 -13.04 -46.76 -25.42
C LYS A 922 -14.43 -47.16 -24.94
N GLN A 923 -14.57 -48.39 -24.41
CA GLN A 923 -15.83 -48.88 -23.83
C GLN A 923 -16.30 -48.11 -22.58
N GLN A 924 -15.44 -47.33 -21.93
CA GLN A 924 -15.76 -46.54 -20.74
C GLN A 924 -16.27 -45.12 -21.09
N VAL A 925 -16.05 -44.67 -22.33
CA VAL A 925 -16.46 -43.34 -22.82
C VAL A 925 -17.95 -43.34 -23.19
N MET A 926 -18.66 -42.29 -22.79
CA MET A 926 -20.06 -42.04 -23.16
C MET A 926 -20.16 -41.04 -24.32
N MET A 927 -19.33 -39.99 -24.29
CA MET A 927 -19.30 -38.92 -25.26
C MET A 927 -17.87 -38.39 -25.35
N GLU A 928 -17.45 -38.04 -26.56
CA GLU A 928 -16.13 -37.48 -26.82
C GLU A 928 -16.23 -36.19 -27.64
N SER A 929 -15.27 -35.29 -27.44
CA SER A 929 -15.11 -34.08 -28.23
C SER A 929 -13.63 -33.90 -28.55
N CYS A 930 -13.29 -33.73 -29.82
CA CYS A 930 -11.92 -33.54 -30.29
C CYS A 930 -11.81 -32.25 -31.11
N CYS A 931 -10.89 -31.39 -30.72
CA CYS A 931 -10.47 -30.21 -31.49
C CYS A 931 -8.97 -29.96 -31.26
N GLY A 932 -8.37 -28.99 -31.96
CA GLY A 932 -6.98 -28.65 -31.68
C GLY A 932 -6.33 -27.72 -32.68
N HIS A 933 -5.04 -27.50 -32.47
CA HIS A 933 -4.15 -26.71 -33.32
C HIS A 933 -3.37 -27.66 -34.23
N PHE A 934 -3.93 -27.92 -35.41
CA PHE A 934 -3.57 -29.07 -36.24
C PHE A 934 -2.11 -29.02 -36.71
N PHE A 935 -1.65 -27.87 -37.20
CA PHE A 935 -0.27 -27.74 -37.68
C PHE A 935 0.75 -27.97 -36.55
N CYS A 936 0.43 -27.53 -35.33
CA CYS A 936 1.27 -27.69 -34.16
C CYS A 936 1.28 -29.13 -33.60
N PHE A 937 0.42 -30.01 -34.12
CA PHE A 937 0.19 -31.35 -33.57
C PHE A 937 -0.27 -31.31 -32.09
N VAL A 938 -1.05 -30.28 -31.73
CA VAL A 938 -1.62 -30.09 -30.39
C VAL A 938 -3.12 -30.37 -30.42
N SER A 939 -3.56 -31.39 -29.68
CA SER A 939 -4.92 -31.89 -29.64
C SER A 939 -5.54 -31.74 -28.26
N HIS A 940 -6.79 -31.30 -28.23
CA HIS A 940 -7.63 -31.28 -27.04
C HIS A 940 -8.73 -32.32 -27.20
N GLN A 941 -8.71 -33.32 -26.33
CA GLN A 941 -9.69 -34.40 -26.32
C GLN A 941 -10.37 -34.50 -24.96
N ASP A 942 -11.68 -34.32 -24.98
CA ASP A 942 -12.55 -34.37 -23.82
C ASP A 942 -13.36 -35.66 -23.87
N TYR A 943 -13.31 -36.45 -22.80
CA TYR A 943 -14.09 -37.66 -22.64
C TYR A 943 -15.03 -37.53 -21.44
N LEU A 944 -16.33 -37.63 -21.70
CA LEU A 944 -17.33 -37.82 -20.67
C LEU A 944 -17.51 -39.32 -20.46
N LEU A 945 -17.19 -39.80 -19.26
CA LEU A 945 -17.20 -41.23 -18.93
C LEU A 945 -18.60 -41.74 -18.58
N LYS A 946 -18.84 -43.04 -18.75
CA LYS A 946 -20.06 -43.73 -18.31
C LYS A 946 -20.21 -43.68 -16.79
N GLU A 947 -21.43 -43.94 -16.30
CA GLU A 947 -21.71 -44.02 -14.87
C GLU A 947 -20.92 -45.18 -14.24
N ASN A 948 -20.32 -44.95 -13.07
CA ASN A 948 -19.45 -45.88 -12.31
C ASN A 948 -18.02 -46.09 -12.85
N VAL A 949 -17.56 -45.31 -13.83
CA VAL A 949 -16.14 -45.33 -14.24
C VAL A 949 -15.33 -44.43 -13.30
N ASP A 950 -14.18 -44.94 -12.82
CA ASP A 950 -13.21 -44.14 -12.08
C ASP A 950 -12.43 -43.22 -13.03
N ALA A 951 -12.76 -41.93 -12.99
CA ALA A 951 -12.13 -40.90 -13.83
C ALA A 951 -10.64 -40.70 -13.55
N ILE A 952 -10.18 -40.97 -12.32
CA ILE A 952 -8.77 -40.85 -11.95
C ILE A 952 -7.99 -42.00 -12.57
N GLN A 953 -8.49 -43.23 -12.43
CA GLN A 953 -7.87 -44.41 -13.03
C GLN A 953 -7.89 -44.32 -14.57
N PHE A 954 -9.01 -43.95 -15.17
CA PHE A 954 -9.10 -43.71 -16.62
C PHE A 954 -8.05 -42.70 -17.09
N LYS A 955 -7.90 -41.57 -16.37
CA LYS A 955 -6.88 -40.57 -16.70
C LYS A 955 -5.47 -41.16 -16.64
N HIS A 956 -5.16 -41.92 -15.60
CA HIS A 956 -3.85 -42.57 -15.46
C HIS A 956 -3.55 -43.50 -16.65
N ASP A 957 -4.50 -44.37 -17.02
CA ASP A 957 -4.32 -45.35 -18.08
C ASP A 957 -4.10 -44.68 -19.46
N VAL A 958 -4.85 -43.62 -19.75
CA VAL A 958 -4.66 -42.84 -20.99
C VAL A 958 -3.31 -42.11 -21.01
N LEU A 959 -2.88 -41.53 -19.88
CA LEU A 959 -1.55 -40.90 -19.80
C LEU A 959 -0.43 -41.91 -20.04
N ALA A 960 -0.52 -43.11 -19.45
CA ALA A 960 0.45 -44.18 -19.69
C ALA A 960 0.52 -44.59 -21.17
N TYR A 961 -0.64 -44.65 -21.85
CA TYR A 961 -0.71 -44.88 -23.29
C TYR A 961 -0.04 -43.76 -24.12
N LEU A 962 -0.30 -42.49 -23.76
CA LEU A 962 0.30 -41.33 -24.43
C LEU A 962 1.82 -41.26 -24.23
N GLU A 963 2.31 -41.63 -23.05
CA GLU A 963 3.73 -41.76 -22.73
C GLU A 963 4.41 -42.81 -23.63
N GLN A 964 3.79 -43.98 -23.84
CA GLN A 964 4.30 -45.01 -24.74
C GLN A 964 4.37 -44.54 -26.20
N ARG A 965 3.41 -43.71 -26.63
CA ARG A 965 3.39 -43.07 -27.96
C ARG A 965 4.43 -41.96 -28.11
N GLY A 966 5.07 -41.52 -27.03
CA GLY A 966 6.05 -40.43 -27.04
C GLY A 966 5.41 -39.03 -27.14
N ALA A 967 4.10 -38.91 -26.87
CA ALA A 967 3.42 -37.63 -26.80
C ALA A 967 3.82 -36.86 -25.52
N LYS A 968 3.66 -35.55 -25.53
CA LYS A 968 3.90 -34.67 -24.38
C LYS A 968 2.58 -34.07 -23.90
N TYR A 969 2.47 -33.86 -22.59
CA TYR A 969 1.32 -33.22 -21.96
C TYR A 969 1.76 -32.57 -20.63
N PRO A 970 1.09 -31.50 -20.18
CA PRO A 970 0.14 -30.70 -20.96
C PRO A 970 0.83 -29.90 -22.08
N ALA A 971 0.09 -29.55 -23.12
CA ALA A 971 0.61 -28.88 -24.31
C ALA A 971 0.61 -27.35 -24.18
N GLU A 972 -0.46 -26.77 -23.62
CA GLU A 972 -0.63 -25.31 -23.46
C GLU A 972 -1.35 -24.88 -22.19
N HIS A 973 -2.11 -25.77 -21.54
CA HIS A 973 -2.92 -25.43 -20.37
C HIS A 973 -2.15 -25.49 -19.04
N ASN A 974 -0.86 -25.82 -19.09
CA ASN A 974 0.03 -25.98 -17.95
C ASN A 974 -0.38 -27.13 -17.00
N VAL A 975 0.52 -27.52 -16.10
CA VAL A 975 0.36 -28.69 -15.23
C VAL A 975 -0.74 -28.52 -14.18
N GLY A 976 -0.90 -27.29 -13.67
CA GLY A 976 -1.82 -26.97 -12.57
C GLY A 976 -1.69 -27.98 -11.43
N HIS A 977 -2.81 -28.54 -10.97
CA HIS A 977 -2.79 -29.69 -10.04
C HIS A 977 -3.27 -31.00 -10.70
N LEU A 978 -3.55 -30.97 -12.01
CA LEU A 978 -4.05 -32.15 -12.73
C LEU A 978 -2.93 -33.05 -13.23
N TYR A 979 -1.80 -32.49 -13.65
CA TYR A 979 -0.68 -33.22 -14.24
C TYR A 979 0.54 -33.20 -13.31
N LYS A 980 1.34 -34.27 -13.37
CA LYS A 980 2.65 -34.30 -12.72
C LYS A 980 3.63 -33.49 -13.58
N ALA A 981 4.35 -32.54 -12.98
CA ALA A 981 5.39 -31.79 -13.68
C ALA A 981 6.57 -32.71 -14.04
N SER A 982 7.17 -32.50 -15.21
CA SER A 982 8.43 -33.16 -15.59
C SER A 982 9.56 -32.77 -14.63
N LEU A 983 10.65 -33.55 -14.61
CA LEU A 983 11.80 -33.24 -13.74
C LEU A 983 12.39 -31.86 -14.04
N ASP A 984 12.61 -31.54 -15.32
CA ASP A 984 13.12 -30.23 -15.75
C ASP A 984 12.19 -29.09 -15.28
N TYR A 985 10.88 -29.32 -15.34
CA TYR A 985 9.93 -28.31 -14.90
C TYR A 985 9.91 -28.15 -13.38
N GLN A 986 9.99 -29.25 -12.63
CA GLN A 986 10.10 -29.19 -11.16
C GLN A 986 11.37 -28.45 -10.73
N ILE A 987 12.50 -28.69 -11.40
CA ILE A 987 13.76 -27.97 -11.15
C ILE A 987 13.54 -26.48 -11.37
N HIS A 988 12.99 -26.09 -12.52
CA HIS A 988 12.69 -24.70 -12.82
C HIS A 988 11.76 -24.05 -11.78
N LEU A 989 10.65 -24.70 -11.40
CA LEU A 989 9.72 -24.17 -10.39
C LEU A 989 10.40 -23.99 -9.02
N LYS A 990 11.33 -24.88 -8.65
CA LYS A 990 12.10 -24.81 -7.40
C LYS A 990 13.18 -23.74 -7.42
N GLU A 991 13.80 -23.48 -8.56
CA GLU A 991 14.73 -22.36 -8.73
C GLU A 991 14.03 -21.01 -8.60
N LEU A 992 12.80 -20.90 -9.12
CA LEU A 992 12.01 -19.68 -9.02
C LEU A 992 11.49 -19.42 -7.60
N ASP A 993 11.06 -20.46 -6.88
CA ASP A 993 10.53 -20.34 -5.51
C ASP A 993 11.15 -21.40 -4.58
N PRO A 994 12.40 -21.22 -4.15
CA PRO A 994 13.11 -22.18 -3.28
C PRO A 994 12.43 -22.39 -1.93
N THR A 995 11.63 -21.43 -1.47
CA THR A 995 10.88 -21.54 -0.20
C THR A 995 9.52 -22.20 -0.35
N ASN A 996 9.05 -22.42 -1.58
CA ASN A 996 7.70 -22.91 -1.89
C ASN A 996 6.61 -22.04 -1.25
N SER A 997 6.71 -20.72 -1.37
CA SER A 997 5.74 -19.76 -0.79
C SER A 997 4.76 -19.20 -1.81
N PHE A 998 5.09 -19.28 -3.10
CA PHE A 998 4.23 -18.79 -4.19
C PHE A 998 3.62 -19.98 -4.93
N ASN A 999 2.29 -20.01 -5.03
CA ASN A 999 1.50 -21.09 -5.66
C ASN A 999 2.03 -22.53 -5.39
N PRO A 1000 2.07 -23.02 -4.12
CA PRO A 1000 2.63 -24.32 -3.77
C PRO A 1000 1.81 -25.49 -4.36
N GLY A 1001 2.46 -26.63 -4.57
CA GLY A 1001 1.81 -27.87 -5.04
C GLY A 1001 1.50 -27.95 -6.54
N ILE A 1002 1.91 -26.94 -7.33
CA ILE A 1002 1.80 -26.97 -8.79
C ILE A 1002 2.60 -28.16 -9.35
N GLY A 1003 2.02 -28.86 -10.31
CA GLY A 1003 2.63 -30.04 -10.94
C GLY A 1003 2.64 -31.29 -10.05
N LYS A 1004 1.71 -31.37 -9.08
CA LYS A 1004 1.70 -32.41 -8.04
C LYS A 1004 3.01 -32.48 -7.25
N THR A 1005 3.64 -31.33 -7.03
CA THR A 1005 4.80 -31.19 -6.14
C THR A 1005 4.35 -30.96 -4.68
N SER A 1006 5.30 -30.81 -3.76
CA SER A 1006 4.99 -30.53 -2.35
C SER A 1006 4.21 -29.22 -2.20
N LYS A 1007 3.28 -29.18 -1.24
CA LYS A 1007 2.57 -27.97 -0.79
C LYS A 1007 3.26 -27.30 0.42
N TYR A 1008 4.29 -27.94 0.97
CA TYR A 1008 4.95 -27.53 2.20
C TYR A 1008 6.11 -26.58 1.92
N LYS A 1009 6.40 -25.71 2.89
CA LYS A 1009 7.54 -24.81 2.86
C LYS A 1009 8.83 -25.60 2.63
N HIS A 1010 9.74 -25.03 1.84
CA HIS A 1010 11.00 -25.66 1.44
C HIS A 1010 10.86 -27.02 0.74
N TRP A 1011 9.70 -27.31 0.17
CA TRP A 1011 9.45 -28.49 -0.65
C TRP A 1011 9.56 -29.82 0.13
N HIS A 1012 9.31 -29.79 1.45
CA HIS A 1012 9.32 -30.97 2.33
C HIS A 1012 8.22 -31.99 2.05
#